data_AF-A0A017TI11-F1
#
_entry.id   AF-A0A017TI11-F1
#
_cell.length_a   1.000
_cell.length_b   1.000
_cell.length_c   1.000
_cell.angle_alpha   90.00
_cell.angle_beta   90.00
_cell.angle_gamma   90.00
#
_symmetry.space_group_name_H-M   'P 1'
#
loop_
_entity.id
_entity.type
_entity.pdbx_description
1 polymer ?
#
loop_
_entity_poly.entity_id
_entity_poly.type
_entity_poly.pdbx_seq_one_letter_code
_entity_poly.pdbx_strand_id
1 'polypeptide(L)'
;METTKSELSQRIRAAIEPVCIALDAAPAEALHAIAARDAIMTGLRVNPATLAFDRVELAEVYPDAVHLAEGLARRDAEVLGAALPLLVAREARAAIPHFLRLLDEDYRAFGPQDVETWIYWSLGAVYPAMIALLPVDTRVDLWLRGKADGHAHVPLAARAAVPWERLRAALRAGLVTWDGRGSEGLDEVLRARSDFATPEARMARLAELALTAEGGEREVVTWLVRTLATDRATSAAPLLLSMRGGDLRPLVEEALLSLGTREALDPIAADLDKSARKASLRWDAHHVAPEIKTPIEAMYRLDPTAASARFARYFTDEAVATETGAKLAHDIWAVGTGTLIAHGDYIARTESGSLLRSDPGWLPIAARLVKHPRLGTFARTVLSQGDRQARDAALHAAGNPLAKPAPPAPWAPATPPRWLDRYRAGEHEAVWRELAELPGPPAGALADEATEVARETMARARKNLTRIVARFRTLEGAGVTKKALLAPDPARAASYEAITRVIGGPLPASLRAFYDHTGAVNLASLAWWWNGPAWEVTDPLVIHPVRTAAQRTRAHRASTNRGLPRDLQESDGEIVIGPDPATKFDPDQQEPDESPFLLVPTAGGVEGIVRQGDAFALPFVDYLRQSMSMGGLLPKTEGRPTANFHGSALDLLHYEALAGSLEMVKRDLEPF
;
A
#
# COMPACT_ATOMS: atom_id res chain seq x y z
N MET A 1 -23.84 -23.00 36.31
CA MET A 1 -23.56 -22.58 34.93
C MET A 1 -23.57 -23.80 33.99
N GLU A 2 -22.71 -24.81 34.19
CA GLU A 2 -22.74 -26.06 33.40
C GLU A 2 -24.04 -26.87 33.56
N THR A 3 -24.56 -26.98 34.79
CA THR A 3 -25.85 -27.65 35.08
C THR A 3 -27.02 -26.98 34.36
N THR A 4 -27.02 -25.64 34.33
CA THR A 4 -28.05 -24.85 33.66
C THR A 4 -27.94 -24.92 32.13
N LYS A 5 -26.72 -25.01 31.58
CA LYS A 5 -26.49 -25.30 30.14
C LYS A 5 -26.97 -26.70 29.75
N SER A 6 -26.84 -27.69 30.64
CA SER A 6 -27.31 -29.06 30.41
C SER A 6 -28.84 -29.19 30.42
N GLU A 7 -29.50 -28.54 31.39
CA GLU A 7 -30.98 -28.48 31.43
C GLU A 7 -31.55 -27.72 30.22
N LEU A 8 -30.90 -26.62 29.82
CA LEU A 8 -31.25 -25.85 28.63
C LEU A 8 -31.13 -26.69 27.34
N SER A 9 -30.03 -27.44 27.22
CA SER A 9 -29.80 -28.38 26.11
C SER A 9 -30.92 -29.42 26.01
N GLN A 10 -31.38 -29.94 27.15
CA GLN A 10 -32.46 -30.94 27.17
C GLN A 10 -33.82 -30.36 26.81
N ARG A 11 -34.16 -29.16 27.30
CA ARG A 11 -35.44 -28.50 26.99
C ARG A 11 -35.54 -28.15 25.50
N ILE A 12 -34.45 -27.65 24.92
CA ILE A 12 -34.41 -27.30 23.49
C ILE A 12 -34.39 -28.57 22.62
N ARG A 13 -33.63 -29.59 23.01
CA ARG A 13 -33.65 -30.89 22.31
C ARG A 13 -35.05 -31.47 22.30
N ALA A 14 -35.75 -31.50 23.43
CA ALA A 14 -37.13 -31.99 23.49
C ALA A 14 -38.11 -31.16 22.63
N ALA A 15 -37.85 -29.87 22.44
CA ALA A 15 -38.68 -29.00 21.59
C ALA A 15 -38.40 -29.15 20.09
N ILE A 16 -37.19 -29.54 19.70
CA ILE A 16 -36.74 -29.64 18.29
C ILE A 16 -36.74 -31.08 17.80
N GLU A 17 -36.69 -32.07 18.69
CA GLU A 17 -36.73 -33.49 18.39
C GLU A 17 -37.88 -33.90 17.46
N PRO A 18 -39.12 -33.38 17.57
CA PRO A 18 -40.16 -33.65 16.59
C PRO A 18 -39.84 -33.15 15.17
N VAL A 19 -39.11 -32.03 15.05
CA VAL A 19 -38.67 -31.46 13.78
C VAL A 19 -37.53 -32.27 13.19
N CYS A 20 -36.55 -32.69 14.01
CA CYS A 20 -35.48 -33.59 13.59
C CYS A 20 -36.03 -34.94 13.13
N ILE A 21 -36.97 -35.53 13.86
CA ILE A 21 -37.65 -36.79 13.49
C ILE A 21 -38.38 -36.61 12.14
N ALA A 22 -39.02 -35.47 11.92
CA ALA A 22 -39.70 -35.19 10.65
C ALA A 22 -38.71 -34.99 9.48
N LEU A 23 -37.52 -34.43 9.73
CA LEU A 23 -36.46 -34.27 8.74
C LEU A 23 -35.73 -35.58 8.43
N ASP A 24 -35.49 -36.44 9.43
CA ASP A 24 -34.89 -37.76 9.26
C ASP A 24 -35.83 -38.73 8.54
N ALA A 25 -37.14 -38.52 8.66
CA ALA A 25 -38.16 -39.25 7.89
C ALA A 25 -38.36 -38.68 6.48
N ALA A 26 -37.72 -37.57 6.13
CA ALA A 26 -37.83 -36.98 4.80
C ALA A 26 -37.03 -37.81 3.78
N PRO A 27 -37.56 -38.03 2.56
CA PRO A 27 -36.80 -38.70 1.49
C PRO A 27 -35.49 -37.97 1.21
N ALA A 28 -34.40 -38.72 0.98
CA ALA A 28 -33.07 -38.17 0.73
C ALA A 28 -33.05 -37.16 -0.45
N GLU A 29 -33.96 -37.35 -1.41
CA GLU A 29 -34.16 -36.44 -2.54
C GLU A 29 -34.60 -35.02 -2.10
N ALA A 30 -35.36 -34.90 -1.02
CA ALA A 30 -35.86 -33.62 -0.52
C ALA A 30 -34.80 -32.84 0.27
N LEU A 31 -33.90 -33.55 0.97
CA LEU A 31 -32.76 -32.95 1.67
C LEU A 31 -31.70 -32.41 0.69
N HIS A 32 -31.46 -33.12 -0.42
CA HIS A 32 -30.58 -32.63 -1.49
C HIS A 32 -31.15 -31.41 -2.23
N ALA A 33 -32.47 -31.32 -2.39
CA ALA A 33 -33.12 -30.13 -2.98
C ALA A 33 -32.98 -28.88 -2.09
N ILE A 34 -32.99 -29.03 -0.77
CA ILE A 34 -32.74 -27.94 0.19
C ILE A 34 -31.29 -27.43 0.06
N ALA A 35 -30.32 -28.35 0.05
CA ALA A 35 -28.90 -27.99 -0.08
C ALA A 35 -28.59 -27.31 -1.43
N ALA A 36 -29.21 -27.76 -2.52
CA ALA A 36 -29.05 -27.16 -3.83
C ALA A 36 -29.68 -25.76 -3.92
N ARG A 37 -30.84 -25.54 -3.28
CA ARG A 37 -31.49 -24.23 -3.22
C ARG A 37 -30.69 -23.24 -2.37
N ASP A 38 -30.12 -23.66 -1.24
CA ASP A 38 -29.28 -22.80 -0.40
C ASP A 38 -28.02 -22.36 -1.16
N ALA A 39 -27.34 -23.27 -1.87
CA ALA A 39 -26.18 -22.93 -2.69
C ALA A 39 -26.49 -21.89 -3.80
N ILE A 40 -27.70 -21.94 -4.37
CA ILE A 40 -28.17 -20.97 -5.38
C ILE A 40 -28.52 -19.61 -4.73
N MET A 41 -29.14 -19.62 -3.55
CA MET A 41 -29.55 -18.41 -2.83
C MET A 41 -28.39 -17.66 -2.16
N THR A 42 -27.31 -18.35 -1.79
CA THR A 42 -26.10 -17.74 -1.20
C THR A 42 -25.11 -17.22 -2.23
N GLY A 43 -25.44 -17.25 -3.53
CA GLY A 43 -24.61 -16.64 -4.57
C GLY A 43 -23.25 -17.30 -4.80
N LEU A 44 -23.07 -18.57 -4.41
CA LEU A 44 -21.88 -19.35 -4.75
C LEU A 44 -21.81 -19.50 -6.27
N ARG A 45 -21.02 -18.65 -6.93
CA ARG A 45 -20.73 -18.75 -8.37
C ARG A 45 -19.87 -20.00 -8.60
N VAL A 46 -20.53 -21.14 -8.82
CA VAL A 46 -19.84 -22.34 -9.31
C VAL A 46 -19.43 -22.07 -10.76
N ASN A 47 -18.13 -21.90 -10.98
CA ASN A 47 -17.55 -21.78 -12.32
C ASN A 47 -17.72 -23.14 -13.04
N PRO A 48 -18.37 -23.18 -14.22
CA PRO A 48 -18.54 -24.42 -14.99
C PRO A 48 -17.22 -25.11 -15.37
N ALA A 49 -16.10 -24.38 -15.40
CA ALA A 49 -14.78 -24.93 -15.69
C ALA A 49 -14.25 -25.84 -14.56
N THR A 50 -14.65 -25.63 -13.31
CA THR A 50 -14.21 -26.43 -12.16
C THR A 50 -14.91 -27.79 -12.13
N LEU A 51 -16.16 -27.87 -12.58
CA LEU A 51 -16.95 -29.12 -12.69
C LEU A 51 -16.42 -30.10 -13.76
N ALA A 52 -15.60 -29.64 -14.70
CA ALA A 52 -14.98 -30.51 -15.71
C ALA A 52 -13.73 -31.23 -15.18
N PHE A 53 -13.04 -30.66 -14.19
CA PHE A 53 -11.83 -31.23 -13.60
C PHE A 53 -12.14 -32.25 -12.50
N ASP A 54 -13.21 -32.02 -11.72
CA ASP A 54 -13.64 -32.91 -10.62
C ASP A 54 -14.43 -34.15 -11.06
N ARG A 55 -14.82 -34.24 -12.33
CA ARG A 55 -15.59 -35.39 -12.86
C ARG A 55 -14.81 -36.71 -12.83
N VAL A 56 -13.49 -36.66 -12.84
CA VAL A 56 -12.63 -37.84 -12.84
C VAL A 56 -12.40 -38.34 -11.40
N GLU A 57 -12.17 -37.43 -10.44
CA GLU A 57 -11.97 -37.81 -9.04
C GLU A 57 -13.28 -38.22 -8.32
N LEU A 58 -14.41 -37.54 -8.58
CA LEU A 58 -15.69 -37.92 -7.96
C LEU A 58 -16.23 -39.27 -8.45
N ALA A 59 -15.95 -39.65 -9.70
CA ALA A 59 -16.36 -40.94 -10.26
C ALA A 59 -15.54 -42.11 -9.71
N GLU A 60 -14.29 -41.87 -9.28
CA GLU A 60 -13.46 -42.88 -8.61
C GLU A 60 -13.86 -43.11 -7.15
N VAL A 61 -14.36 -42.08 -6.46
CA VAL A 61 -14.69 -42.17 -5.03
C VAL A 61 -16.16 -42.56 -4.76
N TYR A 62 -17.12 -42.15 -5.62
CA TYR A 62 -18.55 -42.42 -5.41
C TYR A 62 -19.31 -42.70 -6.72
N PRO A 63 -19.14 -43.88 -7.35
CA PRO A 63 -19.77 -44.21 -8.64
C PRO A 63 -21.32 -44.20 -8.60
N ASP A 64 -21.93 -44.47 -7.44
CA ASP A 64 -23.39 -44.51 -7.29
C ASP A 64 -24.03 -43.12 -7.22
N ALA A 65 -23.28 -42.07 -6.85
CA ALA A 65 -23.79 -40.71 -6.71
C ALA A 65 -24.08 -40.04 -8.07
N VAL A 66 -23.32 -40.41 -9.11
CA VAL A 66 -23.49 -39.90 -10.48
C VAL A 66 -24.77 -40.49 -11.11
N HIS A 67 -25.06 -41.77 -10.89
CA HIS A 67 -26.30 -42.39 -11.35
C HIS A 67 -27.55 -41.89 -10.59
N LEU A 68 -27.41 -41.53 -9.31
CA LEU A 68 -28.49 -40.93 -8.53
C LEU A 68 -28.84 -39.51 -9.03
N ALA A 69 -27.83 -38.70 -9.37
CA ALA A 69 -28.02 -37.36 -9.92
C ALA A 69 -28.71 -37.37 -11.30
N GLU A 70 -28.39 -38.34 -12.15
CA GLU A 70 -29.04 -38.53 -13.45
C GLU A 70 -30.47 -39.09 -13.35
N GLY A 71 -30.78 -39.81 -12.27
CA GLY A 71 -32.12 -40.29 -11.95
C GLY A 71 -33.03 -39.17 -11.40
N LEU A 72 -32.47 -38.26 -10.60
CA LEU A 72 -33.17 -37.12 -10.01
C LEU A 72 -33.58 -36.06 -11.04
N ALA A 73 -32.81 -35.89 -12.12
CA ALA A 73 -33.17 -35.00 -13.23
C ALA A 73 -34.43 -35.44 -14.00
N ARG A 74 -34.96 -36.66 -13.75
CA ARG A 74 -36.08 -37.24 -14.50
C ARG A 74 -37.40 -37.36 -13.72
N ARG A 75 -37.46 -36.95 -12.44
CA ARG A 75 -38.72 -37.01 -11.66
C ARG A 75 -38.99 -35.71 -10.89
N ASP A 76 -40.25 -35.28 -10.99
CA ASP A 76 -40.91 -34.08 -10.42
C ASP A 76 -40.29 -33.49 -9.14
N ALA A 77 -39.28 -32.64 -9.33
CA ALA A 77 -38.69 -31.78 -8.29
C ALA A 77 -39.65 -30.67 -7.81
N GLU A 78 -40.68 -30.34 -8.59
CA GLU A 78 -41.66 -29.29 -8.26
C GLU A 78 -42.58 -29.66 -7.08
N VAL A 79 -42.96 -30.93 -6.96
CA VAL A 79 -43.94 -31.37 -5.92
C VAL A 79 -43.27 -31.53 -4.55
N LEU A 80 -42.03 -32.03 -4.51
CA LEU A 80 -41.27 -32.20 -3.27
C LEU A 80 -40.66 -30.88 -2.75
N GLY A 81 -40.28 -29.95 -3.65
CA GLY A 81 -39.80 -28.61 -3.28
C GLY A 81 -40.86 -27.73 -2.60
N ALA A 82 -42.16 -27.98 -2.86
CA ALA A 82 -43.26 -27.21 -2.28
C ALA A 82 -43.80 -27.78 -0.96
N ALA A 83 -43.78 -29.10 -0.77
CA ALA A 83 -44.44 -29.75 0.36
C ALA A 83 -43.62 -29.71 1.68
N LEU A 84 -42.29 -29.78 1.59
CA LEU A 84 -41.44 -29.87 2.78
C LEU A 84 -41.34 -28.55 3.58
N PRO A 85 -41.25 -27.36 2.94
CA PRO A 85 -41.36 -26.09 3.66
C PRO A 85 -42.70 -25.94 4.39
N LEU A 86 -43.79 -26.50 3.87
CA LEU A 86 -45.11 -26.46 4.49
C LEU A 86 -45.20 -27.41 5.71
N LEU A 87 -44.56 -28.58 5.65
CA LEU A 87 -44.51 -29.53 6.76
C LEU A 87 -43.65 -29.01 7.91
N VAL A 88 -42.45 -28.48 7.59
CA VAL A 88 -41.57 -27.81 8.56
C VAL A 88 -42.22 -26.55 9.10
N ALA A 89 -42.92 -25.75 8.28
CA ALA A 89 -43.66 -24.57 8.74
C ALA A 89 -44.83 -24.90 9.68
N ARG A 90 -45.52 -26.04 9.49
CA ARG A 90 -46.64 -26.45 10.33
C ARG A 90 -46.20 -26.83 11.73
N GLU A 91 -45.17 -27.67 11.84
CA GLU A 91 -44.64 -28.12 13.12
C GLU A 91 -43.80 -27.02 13.80
N ALA A 92 -43.03 -26.23 13.03
CA ALA A 92 -42.34 -25.05 13.57
C ALA A 92 -43.32 -23.98 14.08
N ARG A 93 -44.48 -23.76 13.44
CA ARG A 93 -45.50 -22.80 13.93
C ARG A 93 -45.99 -23.11 15.34
N ALA A 94 -46.13 -24.39 15.68
CA ALA A 94 -46.55 -24.81 17.01
C ALA A 94 -45.44 -24.62 18.06
N ALA A 95 -44.17 -24.80 17.66
CA ALA A 95 -43.00 -24.68 18.54
C ALA A 95 -42.50 -23.23 18.72
N ILE A 96 -42.73 -22.35 17.75
CA ILE A 96 -42.22 -20.96 17.72
C ILE A 96 -42.59 -20.15 18.99
N PRO A 97 -43.84 -20.13 19.48
CA PRO A 97 -44.20 -19.35 20.68
C PRO A 97 -43.55 -19.88 21.98
N HIS A 98 -43.14 -21.15 22.00
CA HIS A 98 -42.41 -21.74 23.12
C HIS A 98 -40.91 -21.41 23.03
N PHE A 99 -40.35 -21.55 21.83
CA PHE A 99 -38.96 -21.19 21.53
C PHE A 99 -38.67 -19.69 21.77
N LEU A 100 -39.55 -18.79 21.33
CA LEU A 100 -39.41 -17.35 21.57
C LEU A 100 -39.50 -16.97 23.06
N ARG A 101 -40.26 -17.74 23.86
CA ARG A 101 -40.32 -17.56 25.32
C ARG A 101 -39.03 -17.99 26.00
N LEU A 102 -38.50 -19.16 25.61
CA LEU A 102 -37.20 -19.66 26.09
C LEU A 102 -36.09 -18.65 25.75
N LEU A 103 -36.06 -18.15 24.52
CA LEU A 103 -35.13 -17.10 24.10
C LEU A 103 -35.24 -15.82 24.94
N ASP A 104 -36.43 -15.38 25.37
CA ASP A 104 -36.58 -14.17 26.19
C ASP A 104 -36.21 -14.41 27.67
N GLU A 105 -36.51 -15.59 28.20
CA GLU A 105 -36.17 -16.02 29.56
C GLU A 105 -34.65 -16.21 29.73
N ASP A 106 -34.01 -16.88 28.78
CA ASP A 106 -32.59 -17.27 28.87
C ASP A 106 -31.65 -16.10 28.57
N TYR A 107 -32.04 -15.17 27.69
CA TYR A 107 -31.25 -13.97 27.40
C TYR A 107 -31.14 -13.04 28.62
N ARG A 108 -32.17 -13.01 29.48
CA ARG A 108 -32.13 -12.29 30.76
C ARG A 108 -31.17 -12.94 31.76
N ALA A 109 -30.90 -14.23 31.62
CA ALA A 109 -30.10 -15.01 32.56
C ALA A 109 -28.61 -15.12 32.18
N PHE A 110 -28.26 -15.16 30.88
CA PHE A 110 -26.90 -15.50 30.42
C PHE A 110 -26.18 -14.41 29.61
N GLY A 111 -26.87 -13.34 29.22
CA GLY A 111 -26.28 -12.26 28.41
C GLY A 111 -26.18 -12.60 26.90
N PRO A 112 -26.01 -11.57 26.03
CA PRO A 112 -26.13 -11.69 24.57
C PRO A 112 -25.22 -12.72 23.91
N GLN A 113 -23.91 -12.64 24.19
CA GLN A 113 -22.88 -13.34 23.42
C GLN A 113 -22.85 -14.85 23.69
N ASP A 114 -23.19 -15.27 24.92
CA ASP A 114 -23.16 -16.67 25.32
C ASP A 114 -24.34 -17.48 24.76
N VAL A 115 -25.51 -16.84 24.61
CA VAL A 115 -26.71 -17.47 24.04
C VAL A 115 -26.60 -17.58 22.52
N GLU A 116 -26.11 -16.52 21.87
CA GLU A 116 -25.99 -16.46 20.41
C GLU A 116 -24.94 -17.44 19.87
N THR A 117 -23.76 -17.49 20.49
CA THR A 117 -22.71 -18.46 20.13
C THR A 117 -23.20 -19.89 20.32
N TRP A 118 -23.91 -20.18 21.41
CA TRP A 118 -24.38 -21.54 21.69
C TRP A 118 -25.52 -21.98 20.75
N ILE A 119 -26.44 -21.08 20.40
CA ILE A 119 -27.51 -21.34 19.42
C ILE A 119 -26.93 -21.55 18.02
N TYR A 120 -25.98 -20.71 17.60
CA TYR A 120 -25.36 -20.80 16.29
C TYR A 120 -24.62 -22.14 16.11
N TRP A 121 -23.91 -22.58 17.14
CA TRP A 121 -23.18 -23.85 17.14
C TRP A 121 -24.09 -25.08 17.30
N SER A 122 -25.22 -24.96 18.01
CA SER A 122 -26.10 -26.11 18.30
C SER A 122 -27.22 -26.30 17.27
N LEU A 123 -27.64 -25.25 16.59
CA LEU A 123 -28.80 -25.26 15.67
C LEU A 123 -28.45 -24.94 14.21
N GLY A 124 -27.20 -24.59 13.90
CA GLY A 124 -26.65 -24.50 12.54
C GLY A 124 -27.65 -24.00 11.49
N ALA A 125 -27.92 -24.83 10.48
CA ALA A 125 -28.83 -24.55 9.35
C ALA A 125 -30.33 -24.41 9.72
N VAL A 126 -30.75 -24.93 10.87
CA VAL A 126 -32.15 -24.89 11.32
C VAL A 126 -32.51 -23.49 11.83
N TYR A 127 -31.56 -22.79 12.46
CA TYR A 127 -31.78 -21.45 13.01
C TYR A 127 -32.15 -20.41 11.92
N PRO A 128 -31.39 -20.28 10.80
CA PRO A 128 -31.79 -19.53 9.61
C PRO A 128 -33.20 -19.83 9.09
N ALA A 129 -33.52 -21.12 8.96
CA ALA A 129 -34.82 -21.57 8.43
C ALA A 129 -35.98 -21.23 9.40
N MET A 130 -35.76 -21.37 10.71
CA MET A 130 -36.74 -20.99 11.74
C MET A 130 -36.99 -19.49 11.74
N ILE A 131 -35.94 -18.66 11.64
CA ILE A 131 -36.09 -17.21 11.53
C ILE A 131 -36.88 -16.85 10.27
N ALA A 132 -36.59 -17.47 9.13
CA ALA A 132 -37.29 -17.20 7.86
C ALA A 132 -38.81 -17.47 7.91
N LEU A 133 -39.25 -18.39 8.79
CA LEU A 133 -40.66 -18.74 9.00
C LEU A 133 -41.41 -17.77 9.94
N LEU A 134 -40.70 -16.88 10.64
CA LEU A 134 -41.32 -15.89 11.52
C LEU A 134 -42.05 -14.80 10.69
N PRO A 135 -43.15 -14.22 11.23
CA PRO A 135 -43.76 -13.02 10.66
C PRO A 135 -42.71 -11.93 10.42
N VAL A 136 -42.89 -11.15 9.35
CA VAL A 136 -41.94 -10.09 8.97
C VAL A 136 -41.69 -9.12 10.12
N ASP A 137 -42.74 -8.71 10.84
CA ASP A 137 -42.62 -7.82 11.99
C ASP A 137 -41.78 -8.44 13.12
N THR A 138 -41.94 -9.74 13.38
CA THR A 138 -41.13 -10.45 14.39
C THR A 138 -39.66 -10.54 13.96
N ARG A 139 -39.38 -10.75 12.67
CA ARG A 139 -38.01 -10.74 12.14
C ARG A 139 -37.37 -9.35 12.24
N VAL A 140 -38.13 -8.31 11.92
CA VAL A 140 -37.71 -6.91 12.08
C VAL A 140 -37.39 -6.59 13.54
N ASP A 141 -38.21 -7.07 14.48
CA ASP A 141 -38.00 -6.90 15.91
C ASP A 141 -36.73 -7.61 16.43
N LEU A 142 -36.47 -8.82 15.94
CA LEU A 142 -35.25 -9.57 16.27
C LEU A 142 -34.00 -8.90 15.69
N TRP A 143 -34.10 -8.39 14.46
CA TRP A 143 -33.03 -7.63 13.82
C TRP A 143 -32.71 -6.34 14.61
N LEU A 144 -33.71 -5.55 14.98
CA LEU A 144 -33.54 -4.32 15.76
C LEU A 144 -32.99 -4.55 17.18
N ARG A 145 -33.00 -5.79 17.67
CA ARG A 145 -32.46 -6.17 18.98
C ARG A 145 -31.04 -6.74 18.90
N GLY A 146 -30.44 -6.76 17.72
CA GLY A 146 -29.10 -7.34 17.51
C GLY A 146 -29.05 -8.84 17.81
N LYS A 147 -30.17 -9.55 17.66
CA LYS A 147 -30.31 -10.99 18.01
C LYS A 147 -30.27 -11.91 16.79
N ALA A 148 -29.91 -11.37 15.63
CA ALA A 148 -29.87 -12.12 14.39
C ALA A 148 -28.69 -11.63 13.54
N ASP A 149 -27.58 -12.36 13.60
CA ASP A 149 -26.44 -12.29 12.67
C ASP A 149 -26.80 -12.61 11.20
N GLY A 150 -28.08 -12.61 10.84
CA GLY A 150 -28.58 -12.94 9.51
C GLY A 150 -29.44 -11.82 8.94
N HIS A 151 -28.82 -10.74 8.46
CA HIS A 151 -29.50 -9.78 7.57
C HIS A 151 -30.17 -10.47 6.37
N ALA A 152 -29.71 -11.66 6.00
CA ALA A 152 -30.24 -12.51 4.93
C ALA A 152 -31.73 -12.89 5.08
N HIS A 153 -32.30 -12.86 6.29
CA HIS A 153 -33.66 -13.36 6.52
C HIS A 153 -34.73 -12.28 6.65
N VAL A 154 -34.37 -10.99 6.72
CA VAL A 154 -35.34 -9.88 6.70
C VAL A 154 -35.26 -9.20 5.34
N PRO A 155 -36.31 -9.25 4.51
CA PRO A 155 -36.32 -8.59 3.21
C PRO A 155 -35.91 -7.12 3.34
N LEU A 156 -35.06 -6.63 2.45
CA LEU A 156 -34.55 -5.25 2.49
C LEU A 156 -35.69 -4.23 2.56
N ALA A 157 -36.78 -4.43 1.80
CA ALA A 157 -37.97 -3.59 1.83
C ALA A 157 -38.62 -3.52 3.22
N ALA A 158 -38.64 -4.63 3.97
CA ALA A 158 -39.17 -4.66 5.34
C ALA A 158 -38.23 -3.94 6.33
N ARG A 159 -36.91 -4.09 6.17
CA ARG A 159 -35.92 -3.33 6.96
C ARG A 159 -36.02 -1.82 6.67
N ALA A 160 -36.19 -1.45 5.40
CA ALA A 160 -36.37 -0.05 4.97
C ALA A 160 -37.70 0.55 5.45
N ALA A 161 -38.76 -0.25 5.57
CA ALA A 161 -40.06 0.21 6.06
C ALA A 161 -40.11 0.48 7.57
N VAL A 162 -39.08 0.12 8.35
CA VAL A 162 -39.03 0.38 9.79
C VAL A 162 -39.16 1.88 10.07
N PRO A 163 -40.03 2.33 10.99
CA PRO A 163 -40.08 3.75 11.35
C PRO A 163 -38.73 4.27 11.83
N TRP A 164 -38.33 5.46 11.38
CA TRP A 164 -37.00 6.03 11.67
C TRP A 164 -36.70 6.09 13.17
N GLU A 165 -37.64 6.56 13.99
CA GLU A 165 -37.47 6.64 15.46
C GLU A 165 -37.15 5.28 16.10
N ARG A 166 -37.69 4.20 15.52
CA ARG A 166 -37.45 2.84 16.01
C ARG A 166 -36.06 2.34 15.64
N LEU A 167 -35.62 2.60 14.41
CA LEU A 167 -34.26 2.29 13.95
C LEU A 167 -33.22 3.12 14.74
N ARG A 168 -33.51 4.41 14.93
CA ARG A 168 -32.70 5.36 15.70
C ARG A 168 -32.53 4.90 17.15
N ALA A 169 -33.60 4.48 17.81
CA ALA A 169 -33.52 3.92 19.16
C ALA A 169 -32.64 2.66 19.23
N ALA A 170 -32.72 1.79 18.21
CA ALA A 170 -31.88 0.59 18.13
C ALA A 170 -30.39 0.93 17.92
N LEU A 171 -30.08 1.90 17.07
CA LEU A 171 -28.71 2.40 16.85
C LEU A 171 -28.11 3.00 18.13
N ARG A 172 -28.88 3.81 18.87
CA ARG A 172 -28.46 4.37 20.16
C ARG A 172 -28.18 3.31 21.21
N ALA A 173 -28.97 2.25 21.22
CA ALA A 173 -28.79 1.12 22.11
C ALA A 173 -27.64 0.18 21.69
N GLY A 174 -26.96 0.46 20.56
CA GLY A 174 -25.92 -0.41 20.02
C GLY A 174 -26.43 -1.76 19.53
N LEU A 175 -27.73 -1.89 19.27
CA LEU A 175 -28.38 -3.13 18.85
C LEU A 175 -28.29 -3.35 17.34
N VAL A 176 -27.93 -2.32 16.60
CA VAL A 176 -27.62 -2.37 15.17
C VAL A 176 -26.26 -1.70 15.01
N THR A 177 -25.28 -2.44 14.49
CA THR A 177 -23.93 -1.92 14.23
C THR A 177 -23.69 -1.81 12.73
N TRP A 178 -22.76 -0.94 12.33
CA TRP A 178 -22.33 -0.79 10.94
C TRP A 178 -21.50 -1.99 10.44
N ASP A 179 -20.84 -2.69 11.36
CA ASP A 179 -19.79 -3.68 11.10
C ASP A 179 -20.25 -5.14 11.16
N GLY A 180 -21.56 -5.39 11.27
CA GLY A 180 -22.12 -6.74 11.11
C GLY A 180 -21.46 -7.39 9.90
N ARG A 181 -20.74 -8.51 10.10
CA ARG A 181 -19.83 -9.10 9.11
C ARG A 181 -20.51 -9.16 7.73
N GLY A 182 -20.12 -8.21 6.86
CA GLY A 182 -20.83 -7.89 5.61
C GLY A 182 -21.32 -6.44 5.61
N SER A 183 -20.55 -5.53 5.03
CA SER A 183 -20.84 -4.10 4.82
C SER A 183 -22.15 -3.80 4.05
N GLU A 184 -22.95 -4.80 3.73
CA GLU A 184 -24.21 -4.77 2.98
C GLU A 184 -25.44 -4.57 3.90
N GLY A 185 -25.27 -4.50 5.23
CA GLY A 185 -26.39 -4.48 6.18
C GLY A 185 -27.17 -3.16 6.27
N LEU A 186 -26.53 -2.11 6.82
CA LEU A 186 -27.20 -0.85 7.15
C LEU A 186 -27.20 0.17 6.00
N ASP A 187 -26.13 0.21 5.20
CA ASP A 187 -26.02 1.07 4.01
C ASP A 187 -27.17 0.79 3.02
N GLU A 188 -27.41 -0.48 2.69
CA GLU A 188 -28.53 -0.87 1.83
C GLU A 188 -29.89 -0.47 2.41
N VAL A 189 -30.08 -0.64 3.72
CA VAL A 189 -31.31 -0.25 4.40
C VAL A 189 -31.51 1.24 4.27
N LEU A 190 -30.49 2.06 4.57
CA LEU A 190 -30.56 3.50 4.43
C LEU A 190 -30.82 3.93 2.98
N ARG A 191 -30.20 3.29 1.98
CA ARG A 191 -30.46 3.57 0.55
C ARG A 191 -31.88 3.20 0.11
N ALA A 192 -32.42 2.10 0.63
CA ALA A 192 -33.76 1.60 0.27
C ALA A 192 -34.90 2.40 0.93
N ARG A 193 -34.58 3.27 1.91
CA ARG A 193 -35.56 4.08 2.61
C ARG A 193 -35.99 5.29 1.81
N SER A 194 -37.30 5.53 1.72
CA SER A 194 -37.86 6.71 1.05
C SER A 194 -37.46 8.02 1.72
N ASP A 195 -37.27 8.05 3.04
CA ASP A 195 -36.83 9.23 3.79
C ASP A 195 -35.32 9.51 3.70
N PHE A 196 -34.60 8.73 2.88
CA PHE A 196 -33.20 8.97 2.49
C PHE A 196 -33.01 8.96 0.96
N ALA A 197 -34.09 8.79 0.19
CA ALA A 197 -34.02 8.56 -1.26
C ALA A 197 -33.54 9.78 -2.06
N THR A 198 -33.70 11.00 -1.53
CA THR A 198 -33.25 12.23 -2.19
C THR A 198 -32.19 12.95 -1.38
N PRO A 199 -31.36 13.80 -2.00
CA PRO A 199 -30.47 14.70 -1.28
C PRO A 199 -31.17 15.54 -0.21
N GLU A 200 -32.37 16.07 -0.50
CA GLU A 200 -33.16 16.90 0.43
C GLU A 200 -33.61 16.11 1.66
N ALA A 201 -34.08 14.89 1.45
CA ALA A 201 -34.47 14.00 2.54
C ALA A 201 -33.26 13.65 3.43
N ARG A 202 -32.11 13.36 2.82
CA ARG A 202 -30.84 13.13 3.53
C ARG A 202 -30.34 14.35 4.29
N MET A 203 -30.44 15.55 3.71
CA MET A 203 -30.10 16.80 4.41
C MET A 203 -31.01 17.05 5.60
N ALA A 204 -32.32 16.82 5.47
CA ALA A 204 -33.26 16.96 6.58
C ALA A 204 -32.91 16.01 7.74
N ARG A 205 -32.57 14.75 7.42
CA ARG A 205 -32.09 13.77 8.41
C ARG A 205 -30.74 14.12 9.01
N LEU A 206 -29.81 14.63 8.20
CA LEU A 206 -28.52 15.09 8.69
C LEU A 206 -28.70 16.25 9.67
N ALA A 207 -29.59 17.21 9.37
CA ALA A 207 -29.87 18.34 10.25
C ALA A 207 -30.49 17.91 11.60
N GLU A 208 -31.36 16.89 11.58
CA GLU A 208 -31.93 16.28 12.79
C GLU A 208 -30.84 15.63 13.67
N LEU A 209 -29.88 14.94 13.04
CA LEU A 209 -28.86 14.16 13.75
C LEU A 209 -27.62 14.96 14.15
N ALA A 210 -27.25 15.98 13.39
CA ALA A 210 -25.99 16.72 13.50
C ALA A 210 -25.66 17.22 14.91
N LEU A 211 -26.68 17.54 15.72
CA LEU A 211 -26.53 18.09 17.06
C LEU A 211 -26.68 17.07 18.19
N THR A 212 -27.19 15.87 17.90
CA THR A 212 -27.63 14.91 18.93
C THR A 212 -27.15 13.48 18.71
N ALA A 213 -26.36 13.24 17.67
CA ALA A 213 -25.89 11.91 17.31
C ALA A 213 -24.85 11.38 18.31
N GLU A 214 -25.17 10.27 18.94
CA GLU A 214 -24.27 9.50 19.81
C GLU A 214 -24.26 8.02 19.40
N GLY A 215 -23.19 7.28 19.74
CA GLY A 215 -23.08 5.85 19.42
C GLY A 215 -23.25 5.54 17.93
N GLY A 216 -24.11 4.57 17.60
CA GLY A 216 -24.40 4.16 16.21
C GLY A 216 -25.01 5.25 15.32
N GLU A 217 -25.57 6.32 15.90
CA GLU A 217 -26.05 7.47 15.10
C GLU A 217 -24.91 8.20 14.40
N ARG A 218 -23.70 8.17 14.98
CA ARG A 218 -22.51 8.80 14.39
C ARG A 218 -22.08 8.13 13.09
N GLU A 219 -22.36 6.83 12.94
CA GLU A 219 -22.10 6.08 11.72
C GLU A 219 -23.10 6.49 10.63
N VAL A 220 -24.37 6.69 10.98
CA VAL A 220 -25.38 7.25 10.06
C VAL A 220 -25.03 8.67 9.64
N VAL A 221 -24.57 9.53 10.56
CA VAL A 221 -24.07 10.86 10.21
C VAL A 221 -22.89 10.75 9.24
N THR A 222 -21.95 9.85 9.50
CA THR A 222 -20.79 9.63 8.64
C THR A 222 -21.20 9.23 7.23
N TRP A 223 -22.15 8.31 7.14
CA TRP A 223 -22.74 7.89 5.88
C TRP A 223 -23.45 9.03 5.16
N LEU A 224 -24.32 9.77 5.84
CA LEU A 224 -25.04 10.91 5.28
C LEU A 224 -24.09 11.95 4.68
N VAL A 225 -23.02 12.28 5.40
CA VAL A 225 -21.98 13.23 4.95
C VAL A 225 -21.31 12.70 3.67
N ARG A 226 -20.89 11.43 3.65
CA ARG A 226 -20.27 10.82 2.46
C ARG A 226 -21.21 10.76 1.28
N THR A 227 -22.45 10.33 1.49
CA THR A 227 -23.44 10.19 0.42
C THR A 227 -23.82 11.54 -0.18
N LEU A 228 -24.01 12.58 0.65
CA LEU A 228 -24.27 13.94 0.14
C LEU A 228 -23.08 14.48 -0.67
N ALA A 229 -21.85 14.14 -0.28
CA ALA A 229 -20.65 14.47 -1.03
C ALA A 229 -20.59 13.74 -2.38
N THR A 230 -20.84 12.43 -2.40
CA THR A 230 -20.89 11.60 -3.61
C THR A 230 -21.92 12.10 -4.61
N ASP A 231 -23.10 12.48 -4.11
CA ASP A 231 -24.20 13.00 -4.95
C ASP A 231 -24.00 14.46 -5.34
N ARG A 232 -22.91 15.10 -4.89
CA ARG A 232 -22.59 16.51 -5.11
C ARG A 232 -23.77 17.42 -4.78
N ALA A 233 -24.44 17.14 -3.65
CA ALA A 233 -25.59 17.89 -3.16
C ALA A 233 -25.13 19.27 -2.64
N THR A 234 -24.94 20.22 -3.55
CA THR A 234 -24.33 21.54 -3.24
C THR A 234 -25.11 22.33 -2.18
N SER A 235 -26.43 22.14 -2.10
CA SER A 235 -27.32 22.69 -1.08
C SER A 235 -26.99 22.22 0.35
N ALA A 236 -26.20 21.16 0.52
CA ALA A 236 -25.76 20.67 1.82
C ALA A 236 -24.61 21.50 2.42
N ALA A 237 -23.97 22.38 1.65
CA ALA A 237 -22.78 23.12 2.09
C ALA A 237 -23.00 23.91 3.41
N PRO A 238 -24.08 24.71 3.58
CA PRO A 238 -24.32 25.41 4.85
C PRO A 238 -24.45 24.48 6.05
N LEU A 239 -25.14 23.35 5.88
CA LEU A 239 -25.34 22.37 6.94
C LEU A 239 -24.03 21.71 7.33
N LEU A 240 -23.26 21.23 6.33
CA LEU A 240 -21.93 20.66 6.55
C LEU A 240 -20.99 21.65 7.23
N LEU A 241 -20.99 22.92 6.83
CA LEU A 241 -20.18 23.96 7.47
C LEU A 241 -20.53 24.14 8.96
N SER A 242 -21.81 24.03 9.33
CA SER A 242 -22.21 24.10 10.75
C SER A 242 -21.71 22.91 11.58
N MET A 243 -21.40 21.78 10.93
CA MET A 243 -20.87 20.56 11.53
C MET A 243 -19.34 20.47 11.51
N ARG A 244 -18.64 21.46 10.95
CA ARG A 244 -17.17 21.43 10.73
C ARG A 244 -16.31 21.42 12.01
N GLY A 245 -16.93 21.43 13.19
CA GLY A 245 -16.25 21.34 14.48
C GLY A 245 -16.05 19.91 14.99
N GLY A 246 -15.22 19.76 16.02
CA GLY A 246 -15.05 18.49 16.75
C GLY A 246 -14.45 17.36 15.91
N ASP A 247 -14.81 16.13 16.28
CA ASP A 247 -14.21 14.92 15.71
C ASP A 247 -14.66 14.61 14.27
N LEU A 248 -15.79 15.15 13.82
CA LEU A 248 -16.30 14.93 12.46
C LEU A 248 -15.61 15.84 11.43
N ARG A 249 -14.78 16.80 11.89
CA ARG A 249 -14.13 17.79 11.04
C ARG A 249 -13.45 17.19 9.80
N PRO A 250 -12.59 16.14 9.88
CA PRO A 250 -11.90 15.63 8.69
C PRO A 250 -12.87 15.11 7.63
N LEU A 251 -13.91 14.40 8.04
CA LEU A 251 -14.94 13.85 7.17
C LEU A 251 -15.78 14.95 6.52
N VAL A 252 -16.20 15.94 7.32
CA VAL A 252 -16.99 17.08 6.84
C VAL A 252 -16.19 17.92 5.84
N GLU A 253 -14.90 18.15 6.12
CA GLU A 253 -14.03 18.89 5.22
C GLU A 253 -13.79 18.13 3.90
N GLU A 254 -13.61 16.80 3.93
CA GLU A 254 -13.53 15.95 2.74
C GLU A 254 -14.82 16.01 1.90
N ALA A 255 -15.98 15.99 2.55
CA ALA A 255 -17.27 16.14 1.90
C ALA A 255 -17.43 17.51 1.23
N LEU A 256 -17.08 18.59 1.94
CA LEU A 256 -17.10 19.96 1.40
C LEU A 256 -16.13 20.14 0.23
N LEU A 257 -14.93 19.54 0.31
CA LEU A 257 -13.98 19.51 -0.81
C LEU A 257 -14.60 18.84 -2.04
N SER A 258 -15.33 17.74 -1.84
CA SER A 258 -15.97 16.97 -2.92
C SER A 258 -17.16 17.69 -3.56
N LEU A 259 -17.89 18.53 -2.80
CA LEU A 259 -18.92 19.41 -3.36
C LEU A 259 -18.32 20.41 -4.37
N GLY A 260 -17.11 20.91 -4.10
CA GLY A 260 -16.35 21.75 -5.03
C GLY A 260 -16.95 23.14 -5.30
N THR A 261 -17.97 23.57 -4.56
CA THR A 261 -18.58 24.89 -4.72
C THR A 261 -17.81 25.95 -3.94
N ARG A 262 -17.86 27.21 -4.40
CA ARG A 262 -17.26 28.33 -3.65
C ARG A 262 -17.79 28.44 -2.22
N GLU A 263 -19.10 28.28 -2.04
CA GLU A 263 -19.73 28.31 -0.71
C GLU A 263 -19.14 27.24 0.24
N ALA A 264 -18.84 26.04 -0.27
CA ALA A 264 -18.20 24.99 0.52
C ALA A 264 -16.70 25.23 0.76
N LEU A 265 -15.99 25.73 -0.25
CA LEU A 265 -14.53 25.82 -0.24
C LEU A 265 -13.99 27.10 0.39
N ASP A 266 -14.65 28.25 0.24
CA ASP A 266 -14.18 29.55 0.74
C ASP A 266 -13.92 29.53 2.27
N PRO A 267 -14.81 28.96 3.12
CA PRO A 267 -14.55 28.88 4.56
C PRO A 267 -13.38 27.97 4.92
N ILE A 268 -13.12 26.93 4.12
CA ILE A 268 -12.00 26.00 4.34
C ILE A 268 -10.68 26.67 3.95
N ALA A 269 -10.65 27.32 2.79
CA ALA A 269 -9.50 28.08 2.30
C ALA A 269 -9.11 29.22 3.25
N ALA A 270 -10.10 29.92 3.83
CA ALA A 270 -9.88 31.00 4.77
C ALA A 270 -9.15 30.56 6.06
N ASP A 271 -9.20 29.27 6.41
CA ASP A 271 -8.52 28.73 7.58
C ASP A 271 -7.02 28.48 7.37
N LEU A 272 -6.47 28.66 6.15
CA LEU A 272 -5.05 28.39 5.90
C LEU A 272 -4.14 29.24 6.81
N ASP A 273 -4.36 30.55 6.91
CA ASP A 273 -3.54 31.42 7.76
C ASP A 273 -3.65 31.08 9.24
N LYS A 274 -4.84 30.67 9.68
CA LYS A 274 -5.10 30.28 11.08
C LYS A 274 -4.43 28.95 11.39
N SER A 275 -4.54 27.99 10.48
CA SER A 275 -3.98 26.65 10.62
C SER A 275 -2.46 26.67 10.52
N ALA A 276 -1.88 27.46 9.61
CA ALA A 276 -0.44 27.64 9.48
C ALA A 276 0.19 28.29 10.73
N ARG A 277 -0.51 29.22 11.39
CA ARG A 277 -0.06 29.83 12.65
C ARG A 277 -0.16 28.89 13.85
N LYS A 278 -1.16 27.99 13.86
CA LYS A 278 -1.37 27.03 14.95
C LYS A 278 -0.46 25.81 14.80
N ALA A 279 -0.21 25.39 13.57
CA ALA A 279 0.65 24.25 13.28
C ALA A 279 2.10 24.60 13.67
N SER A 280 2.72 23.74 14.47
CA SER A 280 4.17 23.81 14.70
C SER A 280 4.87 23.25 13.45
N LEU A 281 4.85 24.02 12.35
CA LEU A 281 5.44 23.62 11.08
C LEU A 281 6.96 23.56 11.22
N ARG A 282 7.48 22.35 11.42
CA ARG A 282 8.90 22.03 11.32
C ARG A 282 9.20 21.52 9.92
N TRP A 283 10.42 21.72 9.47
CA TRP A 283 10.82 21.20 8.17
C TRP A 283 10.73 19.67 8.16
N ASP A 284 9.91 19.15 7.25
CA ASP A 284 9.77 17.73 6.93
C ASP A 284 9.43 17.68 5.43
N ALA A 285 10.41 17.27 4.62
CA ALA A 285 10.24 17.19 3.17
C ALA A 285 9.30 16.06 2.74
N HIS A 286 8.94 15.16 3.67
CA HIS A 286 8.24 13.93 3.35
C HIS A 286 6.75 14.00 3.68
N HIS A 287 6.31 14.90 4.56
CA HIS A 287 4.92 14.97 4.99
C HIS A 287 4.34 16.36 4.81
N VAL A 288 3.16 16.42 4.19
CA VAL A 288 2.28 17.59 4.31
C VAL A 288 1.71 17.63 5.73
N ALA A 289 1.79 18.79 6.39
CA ALA A 289 1.21 18.92 7.73
C ALA A 289 -0.34 18.73 7.66
N PRO A 290 -0.91 17.76 8.42
CA PRO A 290 -2.32 17.40 8.31
C PRO A 290 -3.28 18.58 8.51
N GLU A 291 -2.91 19.55 9.35
CA GLU A 291 -3.75 20.70 9.70
C GLU A 291 -3.91 21.72 8.57
N ILE A 292 -2.97 21.76 7.63
CA ILE A 292 -2.98 22.71 6.50
C ILE A 292 -3.30 22.06 5.16
N LYS A 293 -3.26 20.72 5.07
CA LYS A 293 -3.59 19.97 3.85
C LYS A 293 -4.93 20.40 3.26
N THR A 294 -6.02 20.26 4.03
CA THR A 294 -7.38 20.55 3.54
C THR A 294 -7.57 22.02 3.13
N PRO A 295 -7.12 23.03 3.92
CA PRO A 295 -7.11 24.42 3.46
C PRO A 295 -6.37 24.67 2.14
N ILE A 296 -5.22 24.03 1.93
CA ILE A 296 -4.46 24.15 0.68
C ILE A 296 -5.24 23.52 -0.48
N GLU A 297 -5.79 22.31 -0.32
CA GLU A 297 -6.61 21.65 -1.34
C GLU A 297 -7.82 22.50 -1.73
N ALA A 298 -8.51 23.09 -0.74
CA ALA A 298 -9.64 23.99 -0.99
C ALA A 298 -9.22 25.23 -1.79
N MET A 299 -8.07 25.83 -1.47
CA MET A 299 -7.53 26.97 -2.22
C MET A 299 -7.22 26.64 -3.69
N TYR A 300 -6.67 25.46 -3.98
CA TYR A 300 -6.49 25.01 -5.35
C TYR A 300 -7.82 24.78 -6.07
N ARG A 301 -8.79 24.12 -5.40
CA ARG A 301 -10.09 23.79 -6.01
C ARG A 301 -10.96 25.02 -6.28
N LEU A 302 -10.83 26.09 -5.50
CA LEU A 302 -11.61 27.33 -5.66
C LEU A 302 -11.48 27.95 -7.05
N ASP A 303 -10.25 27.94 -7.59
CA ASP A 303 -9.98 28.22 -8.99
C ASP A 303 -8.54 27.80 -9.28
N PRO A 304 -8.35 26.65 -9.94
CA PRO A 304 -7.05 26.06 -10.15
C PRO A 304 -6.20 26.84 -11.15
N THR A 305 -6.77 27.81 -11.88
CA THR A 305 -6.05 28.59 -12.90
C THR A 305 -5.36 29.84 -12.37
N ALA A 306 -5.67 30.23 -11.13
CA ALA A 306 -5.06 31.38 -10.46
C ALA A 306 -4.58 31.06 -9.03
N ALA A 307 -4.29 29.78 -8.75
CA ALA A 307 -3.82 29.32 -7.45
C ALA A 307 -2.51 30.00 -7.02
N SER A 308 -1.55 30.14 -7.95
CA SER A 308 -0.25 30.80 -7.74
C SER A 308 -0.41 32.22 -7.21
N ALA A 309 -1.37 32.99 -7.74
CA ALA A 309 -1.67 34.34 -7.28
C ALA A 309 -2.20 34.35 -5.84
N ARG A 310 -3.07 33.38 -5.48
CA ARG A 310 -3.59 33.27 -4.10
C ARG A 310 -2.52 32.85 -3.10
N PHE A 311 -1.59 31.99 -3.52
CA PHE A 311 -0.49 31.54 -2.67
C PHE A 311 0.74 32.46 -2.69
N ALA A 312 0.78 33.48 -3.56
CA ALA A 312 1.97 34.31 -3.82
C ALA A 312 2.65 34.84 -2.54
N ARG A 313 1.86 35.22 -1.53
CA ARG A 313 2.37 35.73 -0.25
C ARG A 313 3.21 34.73 0.56
N TYR A 314 3.05 33.42 0.33
CA TYR A 314 3.84 32.38 1.01
C TYR A 314 5.15 32.06 0.29
N PHE A 315 5.34 32.61 -0.91
CA PHE A 315 6.52 32.40 -1.73
C PHE A 315 7.43 33.64 -1.81
N THR A 316 7.17 34.73 -1.08
CA THR A 316 8.11 35.87 -1.05
C THR A 316 9.46 35.45 -0.48
N ASP A 317 10.52 36.20 -0.80
CA ASP A 317 11.87 35.89 -0.29
C ASP A 317 11.90 35.89 1.25
N GLU A 318 11.16 36.80 1.89
CA GLU A 318 11.04 36.88 3.35
C GLU A 318 10.29 35.68 3.94
N ALA A 319 9.21 35.23 3.27
CA ALA A 319 8.44 34.08 3.74
C ALA A 319 9.30 32.81 3.72
N VAL A 320 9.92 32.50 2.58
CA VAL A 320 10.71 31.27 2.40
C VAL A 320 12.07 31.30 3.10
N ALA A 321 12.55 32.47 3.54
CA ALA A 321 13.77 32.58 4.34
C ALA A 321 13.63 31.95 5.74
N THR A 322 12.41 31.83 6.25
CA THR A 322 12.14 31.16 7.54
C THR A 322 11.88 29.67 7.34
N GLU A 323 12.17 28.85 8.36
CA GLU A 323 11.88 27.42 8.28
C GLU A 323 10.39 27.12 8.10
N THR A 324 9.55 27.76 8.91
CA THR A 324 8.09 27.63 8.89
C THR A 324 7.53 28.06 7.53
N GLY A 325 7.99 29.18 6.97
CA GLY A 325 7.52 29.64 5.67
C GLY A 325 8.01 28.77 4.51
N ALA A 326 9.26 28.29 4.55
CA ALA A 326 9.74 27.29 3.59
C ALA A 326 8.92 26.00 3.67
N LYS A 327 8.60 25.51 4.88
CA LYS A 327 7.76 24.32 5.07
C LYS A 327 6.34 24.53 4.53
N LEU A 328 5.74 25.69 4.76
CA LEU A 328 4.43 26.01 4.21
C LEU A 328 4.44 26.07 2.68
N ALA A 329 5.45 26.70 2.08
CA ALA A 329 5.65 26.73 0.63
C ALA A 329 5.84 25.32 0.04
N HIS A 330 6.61 24.47 0.73
CA HIS A 330 6.76 23.06 0.40
C HIS A 330 5.41 22.35 0.39
N ASP A 331 4.62 22.48 1.46
CA ASP A 331 3.33 21.78 1.59
C ASP A 331 2.30 22.24 0.56
N ILE A 332 2.32 23.53 0.21
CA ILE A 332 1.52 24.06 -0.89
C ILE A 332 1.86 23.34 -2.20
N TRP A 333 3.15 23.26 -2.54
CA TRP A 333 3.57 22.56 -3.75
C TRP A 333 3.34 21.06 -3.68
N ALA A 334 3.58 20.40 -2.55
CA ALA A 334 3.35 18.98 -2.37
C ALA A 334 1.87 18.62 -2.58
N VAL A 335 0.94 19.34 -1.96
CA VAL A 335 -0.50 19.18 -2.23
C VAL A 335 -0.81 19.50 -3.71
N GLY A 336 -0.21 20.54 -4.27
CA GLY A 336 -0.40 20.93 -5.67
C GLY A 336 0.09 19.89 -6.68
N THR A 337 1.17 19.16 -6.39
CA THR A 337 1.65 18.03 -7.22
C THR A 337 0.85 16.75 -6.95
N GLY A 338 -0.03 16.78 -5.95
CA GLY A 338 -0.79 15.63 -5.49
C GLY A 338 0.05 14.64 -4.69
N THR A 339 1.09 15.10 -3.99
CA THR A 339 1.95 14.31 -3.10
C THR A 339 1.71 14.70 -1.65
N LEU A 340 1.22 13.78 -0.81
CA LEU A 340 0.95 14.03 0.61
C LEU A 340 2.03 13.48 1.52
N ILE A 341 2.52 12.29 1.17
CA ILE A 341 3.58 11.59 1.87
C ILE A 341 4.57 11.08 0.81
N ALA A 342 5.86 11.31 1.00
CA ALA A 342 6.92 10.77 0.16
C ALA A 342 8.05 10.25 1.05
N HIS A 343 7.97 9.00 1.49
CA HIS A 343 8.98 8.32 2.32
C HIS A 343 9.56 7.14 1.56
N GLY A 344 10.84 7.20 1.19
CA GLY A 344 11.48 6.12 0.44
C GLY A 344 10.64 5.76 -0.79
N ASP A 345 10.10 4.54 -0.82
CA ASP A 345 9.28 4.01 -1.91
C ASP A 345 7.77 4.26 -1.76
N TYR A 346 7.33 4.79 -0.61
CA TYR A 346 5.92 5.07 -0.36
C TYR A 346 5.56 6.51 -0.74
N ILE A 347 4.78 6.66 -1.81
CA ILE A 347 4.20 7.93 -2.24
C ILE A 347 2.68 7.91 -2.05
N ALA A 348 2.17 8.53 -0.99
CA ALA A 348 0.75 8.77 -0.85
C ALA A 348 0.34 9.96 -1.73
N ARG A 349 -0.56 9.73 -2.68
CA ARG A 349 -1.04 10.77 -3.60
C ARG A 349 -2.44 11.28 -3.24
N THR A 350 -2.75 12.50 -3.67
CA THR A 350 -4.14 12.99 -3.67
C THR A 350 -4.87 12.42 -4.89
N GLU A 351 -6.17 12.18 -4.78
CA GLU A 351 -7.00 11.72 -5.91
C GLU A 351 -7.11 12.76 -7.04
N SER A 352 -6.77 14.02 -6.75
CA SER A 352 -6.99 15.15 -7.66
C SER A 352 -5.90 15.32 -8.74
N GLY A 353 -4.84 14.49 -8.69
CA GLY A 353 -3.68 14.64 -9.57
C GLY A 353 -2.94 15.98 -9.37
N SER A 354 -2.13 16.36 -10.36
CA SER A 354 -1.30 17.58 -10.27
C SER A 354 -2.10 18.84 -10.63
N LEU A 355 -2.56 19.56 -9.60
CA LEU A 355 -3.27 20.84 -9.68
C LEU A 355 -2.38 22.00 -10.17
N LEU A 356 -1.05 21.88 -10.06
CA LEU A 356 -0.12 22.92 -10.53
C LEU A 356 -0.19 23.19 -12.03
N ARG A 357 -0.57 22.19 -12.85
CA ARG A 357 -0.57 22.31 -14.32
C ARG A 357 -1.61 23.28 -14.84
N SER A 358 -2.64 23.57 -14.04
CA SER A 358 -3.72 24.46 -14.43
C SER A 358 -3.35 25.94 -14.34
N ASP A 359 -2.25 26.30 -13.65
CA ASP A 359 -1.83 27.69 -13.46
C ASP A 359 -0.37 27.91 -13.90
N PRO A 360 -0.13 28.56 -15.05
CA PRO A 360 1.23 28.84 -15.53
C PRO A 360 2.00 29.82 -14.64
N GLY A 361 1.32 30.56 -13.74
CA GLY A 361 1.93 31.47 -12.77
C GLY A 361 2.83 30.77 -11.74
N TRP A 362 2.80 29.45 -11.65
CA TRP A 362 3.78 28.68 -10.87
C TRP A 362 5.19 28.70 -11.45
N LEU A 363 5.36 28.85 -12.78
CA LEU A 363 6.68 28.76 -13.42
C LEU A 363 7.63 29.88 -13.01
N PRO A 364 7.22 31.17 -12.97
CA PRO A 364 8.08 32.24 -12.45
C PRO A 364 8.49 32.03 -10.98
N ILE A 365 7.57 31.52 -10.14
CA ILE A 365 7.85 31.24 -8.73
C ILE A 365 8.91 30.15 -8.60
N ALA A 366 8.72 29.04 -9.32
CA ALA A 366 9.66 27.92 -9.32
C ALA A 366 11.03 28.30 -9.92
N ALA A 367 11.06 29.07 -11.00
CA ALA A 367 12.29 29.57 -11.62
C ALA A 367 13.14 30.41 -10.66
N ARG A 368 12.53 31.25 -9.84
CA ARG A 368 13.22 32.02 -8.80
C ARG A 368 13.78 31.12 -7.70
N LEU A 369 13.03 30.12 -7.27
CA LEU A 369 13.37 29.24 -6.15
C LEU A 369 14.20 28.00 -6.53
N VAL A 370 14.59 27.85 -7.80
CA VAL A 370 15.31 26.66 -8.29
C VAL A 370 16.64 26.39 -7.57
N LYS A 371 17.28 27.44 -7.02
CA LYS A 371 18.51 27.37 -6.22
C LYS A 371 18.28 27.41 -4.71
N HIS A 372 17.02 27.46 -4.25
CA HIS A 372 16.71 27.53 -2.83
C HIS A 372 17.17 26.23 -2.13
N PRO A 373 17.86 26.30 -0.99
CA PRO A 373 18.49 25.12 -0.35
C PRO A 373 17.48 24.03 0.05
N ARG A 374 16.24 24.42 0.36
CA ARG A 374 15.17 23.51 0.80
C ARG A 374 14.10 23.26 -0.26
N LEU A 375 13.88 24.21 -1.16
CA LEU A 375 12.78 24.21 -2.12
C LEU A 375 13.23 23.93 -3.55
N GLY A 376 14.54 23.92 -3.81
CA GLY A 376 15.10 23.79 -5.16
C GLY A 376 14.70 22.51 -5.86
N THR A 377 14.60 21.38 -5.13
CA THR A 377 14.15 20.09 -5.69
C THR A 377 12.70 20.19 -6.17
N PHE A 378 11.78 20.63 -5.32
CA PHE A 378 10.39 20.83 -5.70
C PHE A 378 10.23 21.86 -6.81
N ALA A 379 10.96 22.97 -6.74
CA ALA A 379 10.95 24.00 -7.78
C ALA A 379 11.35 23.41 -9.15
N ARG A 380 12.36 22.53 -9.20
CA ARG A 380 12.70 21.78 -10.42
C ARG A 380 11.53 20.90 -10.85
N THR A 381 10.89 20.16 -9.95
CA THR A 381 9.69 19.36 -10.26
C THR A 381 8.56 20.21 -10.85
N VAL A 382 8.28 21.40 -10.31
CA VAL A 382 7.26 22.31 -10.85
C VAL A 382 7.64 22.81 -12.25
N LEU A 383 8.88 23.26 -12.46
CA LEU A 383 9.39 23.66 -13.77
C LEU A 383 9.29 22.55 -14.81
N SER A 384 9.51 21.31 -14.36
CA SER A 384 9.47 20.09 -15.16
C SER A 384 8.08 19.82 -15.77
N GLN A 385 7.02 20.32 -15.12
CA GLN A 385 5.62 20.12 -15.54
C GLN A 385 5.11 21.20 -16.51
N GLY A 386 5.83 22.33 -16.64
CA GLY A 386 5.43 23.45 -17.49
C GLY A 386 5.71 23.23 -18.97
N ASP A 387 5.00 23.97 -19.82
CA ASP A 387 5.39 24.09 -21.23
C ASP A 387 6.83 24.62 -21.35
N ARG A 388 7.59 24.04 -22.28
CA ARG A 388 9.02 24.32 -22.45
C ARG A 388 9.28 25.81 -22.67
N GLN A 389 8.51 26.45 -23.55
CA GLN A 389 8.73 27.85 -23.90
C GLN A 389 8.44 28.77 -22.71
N ALA A 390 7.33 28.52 -22.01
CA ALA A 390 6.96 29.29 -20.82
C ALA A 390 7.99 29.13 -19.68
N ARG A 391 8.48 27.92 -19.48
CA ARG A 391 9.50 27.57 -18.49
C ARG A 391 10.85 28.23 -18.79
N ASP A 392 11.33 28.15 -20.03
CA ASP A 392 12.60 28.76 -20.44
C ASP A 392 12.53 30.29 -20.30
N ALA A 393 11.39 30.89 -20.66
CA ALA A 393 11.12 32.30 -20.43
C ALA A 393 11.15 32.65 -18.92
N ALA A 394 10.54 31.83 -18.06
CA ALA A 394 10.55 32.03 -16.61
C ALA A 394 11.96 31.91 -16.01
N LEU A 395 12.74 30.91 -16.41
CA LEU A 395 14.14 30.73 -15.98
C LEU A 395 15.02 31.90 -16.41
N HIS A 396 14.85 32.37 -17.64
CA HIS A 396 15.57 33.53 -18.14
C HIS A 396 15.20 34.81 -17.37
N ALA A 397 13.90 35.04 -17.16
CA ALA A 397 13.40 36.19 -16.40
C ALA A 397 13.88 36.19 -14.94
N ALA A 398 14.05 35.02 -14.34
CA ALA A 398 14.58 34.87 -12.98
C ALA A 398 16.11 35.03 -12.88
N GLY A 399 16.81 35.33 -13.97
CA GLY A 399 18.28 35.43 -13.97
C GLY A 399 18.98 34.08 -13.72
N ASN A 400 18.27 32.97 -13.94
CA ASN A 400 18.78 31.60 -13.85
C ASN A 400 18.85 30.97 -15.25
N PRO A 401 19.58 31.55 -16.23
CA PRO A 401 19.76 30.87 -17.50
C PRO A 401 20.41 29.51 -17.22
N LEU A 402 19.93 28.46 -17.87
CA LEU A 402 20.52 27.13 -17.79
C LEU A 402 21.97 27.23 -18.26
N ALA A 403 22.89 27.30 -17.30
CA ALA A 403 24.31 27.36 -17.60
C ALA A 403 24.67 26.02 -18.25
N LYS A 404 25.17 26.08 -19.49
CA LYS A 404 25.81 24.93 -20.11
C LYS A 404 27.01 24.58 -19.22
N PRO A 405 27.09 23.39 -18.60
CA PRO A 405 28.14 23.09 -17.64
C PRO A 405 29.51 23.27 -18.31
N ALA A 406 30.37 24.07 -17.69
CA ALA A 406 31.76 24.24 -18.13
C ALA A 406 32.54 22.95 -17.79
N PRO A 407 33.45 22.48 -18.67
CA PRO A 407 34.31 21.35 -18.33
C PRO A 407 35.21 21.71 -17.13
N PRO A 408 35.38 20.81 -16.14
CA PRO A 408 36.26 21.06 -15.00
C PRO A 408 37.73 21.17 -15.45
N ALA A 409 38.49 22.04 -14.78
CA ALA A 409 39.93 22.18 -15.01
C ALA A 409 40.68 20.93 -14.53
N PRO A 410 41.70 20.44 -15.27
CA PRO A 410 42.47 19.26 -14.86
C PRO A 410 43.33 19.55 -13.63
N TRP A 411 43.20 18.72 -12.60
CA TRP A 411 44.09 18.70 -11.43
C TRP A 411 45.24 17.70 -11.68
N ALA A 412 46.48 18.11 -11.45
CA ALA A 412 47.66 17.25 -11.62
C ALA A 412 48.72 17.52 -10.53
N PRO A 413 48.84 16.67 -9.49
CA PRO A 413 50.04 16.60 -8.65
C PRO A 413 51.30 16.20 -9.44
N ALA A 414 52.47 16.67 -9.00
CA ALA A 414 53.77 16.50 -9.69
C ALA A 414 54.34 15.07 -9.64
N THR A 415 53.78 14.16 -8.84
CA THR A 415 54.12 12.74 -8.83
C THR A 415 52.88 11.94 -8.46
N PRO A 416 52.47 10.94 -9.26
CA PRO A 416 51.31 10.14 -8.93
C PRO A 416 51.55 9.39 -7.60
N PRO A 417 50.64 9.48 -6.63
CA PRO A 417 50.68 8.67 -5.42
C PRO A 417 50.63 7.18 -5.79
N ARG A 418 51.34 6.35 -5.03
CA ARG A 418 51.35 4.89 -5.20
C ARG A 418 50.16 4.25 -4.49
N TRP A 419 48.95 4.59 -4.93
CA TRP A 419 47.73 4.11 -4.30
C TRP A 419 47.60 2.59 -4.33
N LEU A 420 48.03 1.93 -5.41
CA LEU A 420 47.96 0.47 -5.53
C LEU A 420 48.86 -0.25 -4.51
N ASP A 421 50.08 0.25 -4.31
CA ASP A 421 51.02 -0.33 -3.35
C ASP A 421 50.47 -0.20 -1.92
N ARG A 422 49.94 0.98 -1.57
CA ARG A 422 49.30 1.23 -0.27
C ARG A 422 48.04 0.38 -0.07
N TYR A 423 47.21 0.28 -1.10
CA TYR A 423 46.04 -0.59 -1.08
C TYR A 423 46.46 -2.03 -0.80
N ARG A 424 47.47 -2.56 -1.52
CA ARG A 424 48.00 -3.91 -1.27
C ARG A 424 48.64 -4.09 0.10
N ALA A 425 49.17 -3.02 0.69
CA ALA A 425 49.69 -3.01 2.05
C ALA A 425 48.58 -2.96 3.14
N GLY A 426 47.30 -2.92 2.75
CA GLY A 426 46.16 -2.95 3.66
C GLY A 426 45.54 -1.58 3.95
N GLU A 427 46.01 -0.49 3.34
CA GLU A 427 45.44 0.85 3.50
C GLU A 427 44.16 1.06 2.66
N HIS A 428 43.27 0.06 2.62
CA HIS A 428 42.12 0.04 1.69
C HIS A 428 41.21 1.26 1.81
N GLU A 429 40.75 1.57 3.03
CA GLU A 429 39.82 2.69 3.28
C GLU A 429 40.48 4.05 3.05
N ALA A 430 41.75 4.21 3.44
CA ALA A 430 42.48 5.46 3.26
C ALA A 430 42.66 5.77 1.76
N VAL A 431 43.05 4.77 0.97
CA VAL A 431 43.21 4.93 -0.49
C VAL A 431 41.88 5.29 -1.16
N TRP A 432 40.77 4.63 -0.83
CA TRP A 432 39.48 4.96 -1.42
C TRP A 432 38.94 6.32 -0.99
N ARG A 433 39.21 6.75 0.25
CA ARG A 433 38.89 8.11 0.71
C ARG A 433 39.64 9.16 -0.10
N GLU A 434 40.93 8.98 -0.31
CA GLU A 434 41.74 9.89 -1.15
C GLU A 434 41.27 9.92 -2.61
N LEU A 435 40.90 8.77 -3.17
CA LEU A 435 40.34 8.68 -4.53
C LEU A 435 38.98 9.39 -4.65
N ALA A 436 38.15 9.33 -3.60
CA ALA A 436 36.84 10.00 -3.56
C ALA A 436 36.97 11.52 -3.38
N GLU A 437 38.05 12.00 -2.77
CA GLU A 437 38.34 13.43 -2.55
C GLU A 437 38.94 14.12 -3.79
N LEU A 438 39.17 13.38 -4.89
CA LEU A 438 39.67 13.97 -6.13
C LEU A 438 38.68 15.00 -6.70
N PRO A 439 39.15 16.21 -7.09
CA PRO A 439 38.29 17.30 -7.55
C PRO A 439 37.64 17.05 -8.92
N GLY A 440 38.00 15.97 -9.61
CA GLY A 440 37.50 15.59 -10.91
C GLY A 440 38.07 14.25 -11.37
N PRO A 441 37.70 13.75 -12.57
CA PRO A 441 38.21 12.50 -13.11
C PRO A 441 39.73 12.57 -13.19
N PRO A 442 40.47 11.62 -12.59
CA PRO A 442 41.91 11.61 -12.69
C PRO A 442 42.30 11.48 -14.17
N ALA A 443 43.43 12.08 -14.54
CA ALA A 443 43.98 12.05 -15.89
C ALA A 443 45.42 11.52 -15.89
N GLY A 444 45.85 10.96 -17.02
CA GLY A 444 47.21 10.42 -17.18
C GLY A 444 47.52 9.34 -16.14
N ALA A 445 48.72 9.41 -15.56
CA ALA A 445 49.21 8.41 -14.61
C ALA A 445 48.32 8.23 -13.36
N LEU A 446 47.58 9.27 -12.95
CA LEU A 446 46.62 9.16 -11.84
C LEU A 446 45.41 8.30 -12.22
N ALA A 447 44.96 8.40 -13.47
CA ALA A 447 43.84 7.62 -13.97
C ALA A 447 44.21 6.13 -14.04
N ASP A 448 45.44 5.86 -14.48
CA ASP A 448 45.99 4.51 -14.57
C ASP A 448 46.09 3.89 -13.15
N GLU A 449 46.64 4.63 -12.18
CA GLU A 449 46.76 4.17 -10.80
C GLU A 449 45.38 3.93 -10.15
N ALA A 450 44.44 4.88 -10.29
CA ALA A 450 43.07 4.72 -9.79
C ALA A 450 42.35 3.52 -10.42
N THR A 451 42.58 3.28 -11.72
CA THR A 451 42.04 2.12 -12.44
C THR A 451 42.64 0.82 -11.90
N GLU A 452 43.94 0.75 -11.64
CA GLU A 452 44.58 -0.43 -11.06
C GLU A 452 44.09 -0.71 -9.62
N VAL A 453 43.86 0.33 -8.81
CA VAL A 453 43.24 0.18 -7.47
C VAL A 453 41.83 -0.38 -7.59
N ALA A 454 41.01 0.17 -8.49
CA ALA A 454 39.66 -0.34 -8.75
C ALA A 454 39.69 -1.80 -9.21
N ARG A 455 40.66 -2.15 -10.06
CA ARG A 455 40.87 -3.51 -10.57
C ARG A 455 41.20 -4.51 -9.47
N GLU A 456 42.16 -4.18 -8.61
CA GLU A 456 42.57 -4.99 -7.45
C GLU A 456 41.40 -5.13 -6.46
N THR A 457 40.69 -4.04 -6.17
CA THR A 457 39.51 -4.04 -5.29
C THR A 457 38.43 -5.01 -5.81
N MET A 458 38.08 -4.93 -7.10
CA MET A 458 37.01 -5.76 -7.66
C MET A 458 37.43 -7.23 -7.87
N ALA A 459 38.72 -7.50 -8.05
CA ALA A 459 39.25 -8.86 -8.01
C ALA A 459 39.03 -9.52 -6.64
N ARG A 460 39.25 -8.78 -5.54
CA ARG A 460 38.96 -9.23 -4.17
C ARG A 460 37.46 -9.39 -3.93
N ALA A 461 36.64 -8.44 -4.40
CA ALA A 461 35.18 -8.57 -4.35
C ALA A 461 34.71 -9.88 -5.00
N ARG A 462 35.19 -10.21 -6.20
CA ARG A 462 34.84 -11.47 -6.87
C ARG A 462 35.24 -12.70 -6.07
N LYS A 463 36.42 -12.70 -5.43
CA LYS A 463 36.86 -13.83 -4.60
C LYS A 463 35.96 -14.01 -3.39
N ASN A 464 35.61 -12.92 -2.71
CA ASN A 464 34.67 -12.92 -1.58
C ASN A 464 33.28 -13.39 -2.03
N LEU A 465 32.74 -12.87 -3.12
CA LEU A 465 31.45 -13.32 -3.68
C LEU A 465 31.46 -14.79 -4.08
N THR A 466 32.58 -15.29 -4.63
CA THR A 466 32.72 -16.72 -4.96
C THR A 466 32.63 -17.58 -3.71
N ARG A 467 33.25 -17.16 -2.60
CA ARG A 467 33.16 -17.85 -1.30
C ARG A 467 31.75 -17.79 -0.73
N ILE A 468 31.12 -16.61 -0.75
CA ILE A 468 29.72 -16.41 -0.29
C ILE A 468 28.78 -17.35 -1.06
N VAL A 469 28.83 -17.36 -2.39
CA VAL A 469 27.98 -18.23 -3.22
C VAL A 469 28.29 -19.71 -2.99
N ALA A 470 29.57 -20.10 -2.85
CA ALA A 470 29.93 -21.47 -2.53
C ALA A 470 29.35 -21.89 -1.16
N ARG A 471 29.35 -20.99 -0.18
CA ARG A 471 28.78 -21.28 1.14
C ARG A 471 27.27 -21.41 1.09
N PHE A 472 26.56 -20.50 0.44
CA PHE A 472 25.10 -20.63 0.28
C PHE A 472 24.72 -21.98 -0.34
N ARG A 473 25.45 -22.42 -1.37
CA ARG A 473 25.23 -23.75 -1.97
C ARG A 473 25.45 -24.92 -1.02
N THR A 474 26.34 -24.79 -0.02
CA THR A 474 26.53 -25.84 0.99
C THR A 474 25.41 -25.87 2.03
N LEU A 475 24.77 -24.73 2.31
CA LEU A 475 23.65 -24.65 3.25
C LEU A 475 22.36 -25.23 2.65
N GLU A 476 22.19 -25.13 1.34
CA GLU A 476 20.91 -25.36 0.69
C GLU A 476 20.47 -26.82 0.55
N GLY A 477 21.37 -27.81 0.68
CA GLY A 477 21.02 -29.24 0.60
C GLY A 477 20.33 -29.75 -0.69
N ALA A 478 19.78 -28.89 -1.54
CA ALA A 478 18.85 -29.22 -2.61
C ALA A 478 18.79 -28.12 -3.69
N GLY A 479 19.53 -28.31 -4.78
CA GLY A 479 19.01 -27.96 -6.10
C GLY A 479 18.98 -26.49 -6.55
N VAL A 480 19.81 -25.58 -6.02
CA VAL A 480 19.89 -24.23 -6.61
C VAL A 480 20.57 -24.25 -7.97
N THR A 481 19.74 -24.18 -9.01
CA THR A 481 20.13 -24.26 -10.42
C THR A 481 20.55 -22.92 -11.02
N LYS A 482 20.21 -21.79 -10.37
CA LYS A 482 20.48 -20.45 -10.91
C LYS A 482 21.89 -19.96 -10.55
N LYS A 483 22.54 -19.30 -11.51
CA LYS A 483 23.88 -18.71 -11.32
C LYS A 483 23.77 -17.38 -10.57
N ALA A 484 23.99 -17.40 -9.26
CA ALA A 484 24.01 -16.20 -8.43
C ALA A 484 25.21 -15.27 -8.69
N LEU A 485 26.32 -15.82 -9.20
CA LEU A 485 27.47 -15.04 -9.69
C LEU A 485 27.63 -15.33 -11.18
N LEU A 486 27.51 -14.30 -11.99
CA LEU A 486 27.65 -14.37 -13.44
C LEU A 486 29.04 -13.85 -13.83
N ALA A 487 29.72 -14.59 -14.71
CA ALA A 487 30.99 -14.16 -15.25
C ALA A 487 30.84 -12.83 -16.04
N PRO A 488 31.92 -12.04 -16.16
CA PRO A 488 31.96 -10.86 -17.01
C PRO A 488 31.44 -11.13 -18.42
N ASP A 489 30.56 -10.25 -18.91
CA ASP A 489 29.99 -10.36 -20.25
C ASP A 489 31.11 -10.21 -21.31
N PRO A 490 31.31 -11.19 -22.22
CA PRO A 490 32.29 -11.07 -23.29
C PRO A 490 31.98 -9.92 -24.27
N ALA A 491 30.70 -9.52 -24.39
CA ALA A 491 30.25 -8.42 -25.24
C ALA A 491 30.08 -7.09 -24.47
N ARG A 492 30.72 -6.95 -23.29
CA ARG A 492 30.57 -5.78 -22.42
C ARG A 492 30.98 -4.44 -23.04
N ALA A 493 31.86 -4.43 -24.04
CA ALA A 493 32.29 -3.19 -24.71
C ALA A 493 31.09 -2.40 -25.30
N ALA A 494 30.17 -3.09 -25.99
CA ALA A 494 28.97 -2.47 -26.53
C ALA A 494 28.02 -1.99 -25.42
N SER A 495 27.97 -2.73 -24.30
CA SER A 495 27.17 -2.35 -23.13
C SER A 495 27.75 -1.15 -22.39
N TYR A 496 29.07 -1.03 -22.30
CA TYR A 496 29.77 0.16 -21.79
C TYR A 496 29.46 1.39 -22.64
N GLU A 497 29.55 1.27 -23.96
CA GLU A 497 29.21 2.37 -24.84
C GLU A 497 27.72 2.76 -24.69
N ALA A 498 26.82 1.78 -24.59
CA ALA A 498 25.41 2.02 -24.40
C ALA A 498 25.13 2.79 -23.09
N ILE A 499 25.70 2.34 -21.97
CA ILE A 499 25.45 2.99 -20.67
C ILE A 499 26.14 4.35 -20.57
N THR A 500 27.39 4.49 -21.06
CA THR A 500 28.10 5.77 -21.14
C THR A 500 27.33 6.79 -21.97
N ARG A 501 26.76 6.37 -23.10
CA ARG A 501 25.89 7.24 -23.92
C ARG A 501 24.63 7.65 -23.18
N VAL A 502 24.04 6.73 -22.41
CA VAL A 502 22.82 7.01 -21.63
C VAL A 502 23.10 8.00 -20.52
N ILE A 503 24.19 7.87 -19.76
CA ILE A 503 24.53 8.74 -18.62
C ILE A 503 25.25 10.03 -19.02
N GLY A 504 25.77 10.12 -20.24
CA GLY A 504 26.45 11.31 -20.75
C GLY A 504 27.91 11.45 -20.31
N GLY A 505 28.52 10.37 -19.81
CA GLY A 505 29.89 10.36 -19.28
C GLY A 505 30.45 8.95 -19.09
N PRO A 506 31.75 8.80 -18.82
CA PRO A 506 32.35 7.50 -18.53
C PRO A 506 31.73 6.88 -17.28
N LEU A 507 31.73 5.55 -17.21
CA LEU A 507 31.40 4.84 -15.97
C LEU A 507 32.44 5.16 -14.89
N PRO A 508 32.02 5.24 -13.60
CA PRO A 508 32.96 5.24 -12.49
C PRO A 508 33.94 4.06 -12.59
N ALA A 509 35.22 4.32 -12.30
CA ALA A 509 36.27 3.31 -12.39
C ALA A 509 35.96 2.05 -11.54
N SER A 510 35.41 2.24 -10.34
CA SER A 510 34.94 1.17 -9.45
C SER A 510 33.89 0.27 -10.12
N LEU A 511 32.84 0.86 -10.69
CA LEU A 511 31.74 0.14 -11.35
C LEU A 511 32.20 -0.54 -12.64
N ARG A 512 33.07 0.11 -13.43
CA ARG A 512 33.66 -0.51 -14.62
C ARG A 512 34.52 -1.72 -14.24
N ALA A 513 35.40 -1.56 -13.25
CA ALA A 513 36.22 -2.66 -12.75
C ALA A 513 35.36 -3.82 -12.21
N PHE A 514 34.21 -3.52 -11.58
CA PHE A 514 33.26 -4.54 -11.15
C PHE A 514 32.73 -5.34 -12.33
N TYR A 515 32.30 -4.70 -13.41
CA TYR A 515 31.84 -5.41 -14.60
C TYR A 515 32.95 -6.19 -15.31
N ASP A 516 34.18 -5.67 -15.32
CA ASP A 516 35.33 -6.32 -15.94
C ASP A 516 35.81 -7.55 -15.16
N HIS A 517 35.80 -7.48 -13.83
CA HIS A 517 36.32 -8.54 -12.95
C HIS A 517 35.23 -9.43 -12.39
N THR A 518 34.17 -8.86 -11.84
CA THR A 518 33.09 -9.59 -11.15
C THR A 518 32.02 -10.07 -12.11
N GLY A 519 31.60 -9.21 -13.05
CA GLY A 519 30.47 -9.48 -13.94
C GLY A 519 29.16 -9.02 -13.32
N ALA A 520 28.39 -9.92 -12.72
CA ALA A 520 27.14 -9.58 -12.04
C ALA A 520 26.85 -10.52 -10.87
N VAL A 521 26.09 -10.04 -9.90
CA VAL A 521 25.68 -10.83 -8.73
C VAL A 521 24.17 -10.70 -8.53
N ASN A 522 23.53 -11.80 -8.20
CA ASN A 522 22.14 -11.84 -7.78
C ASN A 522 21.99 -12.87 -6.66
N LEU A 523 22.27 -12.44 -5.42
CA LEU A 523 22.10 -13.32 -4.25
C LEU A 523 20.62 -13.59 -3.93
N ALA A 524 19.68 -12.77 -4.42
CA ALA A 524 18.26 -13.06 -4.29
C ALA A 524 17.87 -14.38 -4.98
N SER A 525 18.61 -14.78 -6.04
CA SER A 525 18.41 -16.08 -6.70
C SER A 525 18.80 -17.29 -5.85
N LEU A 526 19.54 -17.09 -4.76
CA LEU A 526 19.81 -18.11 -3.74
C LEU A 526 18.79 -18.03 -2.60
N ALA A 527 18.12 -16.90 -2.42
CA ALA A 527 17.30 -16.61 -1.25
C ALA A 527 15.84 -17.10 -1.34
N TRP A 528 15.42 -17.77 -2.41
CA TRP A 528 14.03 -18.19 -2.62
C TRP A 528 13.52 -19.24 -1.60
N TRP A 529 14.39 -19.90 -0.85
CA TRP A 529 14.00 -20.75 0.28
C TRP A 529 13.77 -19.96 1.58
N TRP A 530 14.11 -18.66 1.63
CA TRP A 530 13.62 -17.73 2.64
C TRP A 530 12.22 -17.21 2.31
N ASN A 531 11.25 -18.12 2.19
CA ASN A 531 9.83 -17.71 2.24
C ASN A 531 9.37 -17.42 3.68
N GLY A 532 10.28 -16.96 4.55
CA GLY A 532 10.04 -16.65 5.96
C GLY A 532 10.55 -15.26 6.31
N PRO A 533 10.20 -14.71 7.48
CA PRO A 533 10.25 -13.27 7.77
C PRO A 533 11.67 -12.66 7.83
N ALA A 534 12.72 -13.45 7.57
CA ALA A 534 14.09 -12.97 7.38
C ALA A 534 14.27 -12.00 6.17
N TRP A 535 13.41 -12.10 5.13
CA TRP A 535 13.43 -11.15 4.01
C TRP A 535 12.87 -9.77 4.39
N GLU A 536 12.10 -9.67 5.48
CA GLU A 536 11.63 -8.39 6.00
C GLU A 536 12.77 -7.58 6.62
N VAL A 537 13.88 -8.23 6.98
CA VAL A 537 15.00 -7.60 7.71
C VAL A 537 16.32 -7.58 6.94
N THR A 538 16.44 -8.33 5.84
CA THR A 538 17.66 -8.38 5.02
C THR A 538 17.39 -8.11 3.55
N ASP A 539 18.39 -7.54 2.88
CA ASP A 539 18.40 -7.17 1.49
C ASP A 539 19.59 -7.84 0.77
N PRO A 540 19.35 -8.87 -0.06
CA PRO A 540 20.42 -9.58 -0.73
C PRO A 540 21.11 -8.69 -1.77
N LEU A 541 22.43 -8.82 -1.88
CA LEU A 541 23.22 -8.08 -2.86
C LEU A 541 22.82 -8.50 -4.28
N VAL A 542 22.32 -7.54 -5.05
CA VAL A 542 21.99 -7.70 -6.46
C VAL A 542 22.61 -6.55 -7.26
N ILE A 543 23.53 -6.90 -8.15
CA ILE A 543 24.08 -6.01 -9.17
C ILE A 543 23.84 -6.66 -10.53
N HIS A 544 23.00 -6.02 -11.34
CA HIS A 544 22.62 -6.44 -12.68
C HIS A 544 23.83 -6.60 -13.60
N PRO A 545 23.77 -7.50 -14.61
CA PRO A 545 24.70 -7.46 -15.73
C PRO A 545 24.72 -6.08 -16.38
N VAL A 546 25.90 -5.63 -16.85
CA VAL A 546 26.06 -4.31 -17.49
C VAL A 546 25.04 -4.06 -18.61
N ARG A 547 24.69 -5.08 -19.39
CA ARG A 547 23.66 -5.00 -20.43
C ARG A 547 22.28 -4.68 -19.85
N THR A 548 21.91 -5.36 -18.77
CA THR A 548 20.65 -5.15 -18.06
C THR A 548 20.64 -3.79 -17.36
N ALA A 549 21.75 -3.40 -16.73
CA ALA A 549 21.91 -2.06 -16.17
C ALA A 549 21.70 -0.98 -17.25
N ALA A 550 22.35 -1.10 -18.42
CA ALA A 550 22.16 -0.17 -19.53
C ALA A 550 20.69 -0.08 -20.00
N GLN A 551 20.01 -1.22 -20.13
CA GLN A 551 18.60 -1.28 -20.53
C GLN A 551 17.70 -0.64 -19.47
N ARG A 552 17.87 -0.98 -18.19
CA ARG A 552 17.08 -0.46 -17.09
C ARG A 552 17.34 1.02 -16.86
N THR A 553 18.59 1.48 -16.93
CA THR A 553 18.92 2.91 -16.87
C THR A 553 18.23 3.69 -18.00
N ARG A 554 18.19 3.13 -19.22
CA ARG A 554 17.47 3.77 -20.33
C ARG A 554 15.97 3.83 -20.08
N ALA A 555 15.38 2.75 -19.57
CA ALA A 555 13.95 2.70 -19.26
C ALA A 555 13.59 3.66 -18.11
N HIS A 556 14.37 3.65 -17.04
CA HIS A 556 14.25 4.54 -15.90
C HIS A 556 14.39 6.00 -16.32
N ARG A 557 15.43 6.35 -17.08
CA ARG A 557 15.54 7.71 -17.65
C ARG A 557 14.36 8.05 -18.55
N ALA A 558 13.83 7.11 -19.32
CA ALA A 558 12.68 7.38 -20.18
C ALA A 558 11.38 7.57 -19.39
N SER A 559 11.26 7.00 -18.19
CA SER A 559 10.13 7.24 -17.29
C SER A 559 10.31 8.53 -16.50
N THR A 560 11.47 8.76 -15.87
CA THR A 560 11.74 9.99 -15.08
C THR A 560 11.79 11.24 -15.96
N ASN A 561 12.35 11.13 -17.16
CA ASN A 561 12.40 12.24 -18.11
C ASN A 561 11.16 12.34 -19.01
N ARG A 562 10.12 11.54 -18.79
CA ARG A 562 8.93 11.58 -19.64
C ARG A 562 8.25 12.95 -19.49
N GLY A 563 8.25 13.72 -20.58
CA GLY A 563 7.70 15.08 -20.61
C GLY A 563 8.70 16.17 -20.23
N LEU A 564 9.93 15.82 -19.84
CA LEU A 564 10.99 16.79 -19.52
C LEU A 564 11.76 17.19 -20.77
N PRO A 565 11.88 18.50 -21.08
CA PRO A 565 12.78 18.97 -22.13
C PRO A 565 14.24 18.65 -21.83
N ARG A 566 15.02 18.36 -22.88
CA ARG A 566 16.37 17.77 -22.85
C ARG A 566 17.39 18.44 -21.90
N ASP A 567 17.21 19.72 -21.63
CA ASP A 567 18.04 20.56 -20.76
C ASP A 567 17.64 20.54 -19.27
N LEU A 568 16.44 20.06 -18.96
CA LEU A 568 15.97 19.75 -17.59
C LEU A 568 15.78 18.26 -17.34
N GLN A 569 15.99 17.42 -18.35
CA GLN A 569 16.16 15.99 -18.10
C GLN A 569 17.28 15.84 -17.09
N GLU A 570 17.08 15.02 -16.06
CA GLU A 570 18.07 14.79 -15.03
C GLU A 570 19.41 14.47 -15.71
N SER A 571 20.34 15.42 -15.60
CA SER A 571 21.70 15.24 -16.08
C SER A 571 22.44 14.23 -15.24
N ASP A 572 21.92 13.97 -14.04
CA ASP A 572 22.54 13.15 -13.02
C ASP A 572 22.66 11.77 -13.62
N GLY A 573 23.92 11.37 -13.81
CA GLY A 573 24.36 10.19 -14.57
C GLY A 573 23.94 8.87 -13.93
N GLU A 574 22.77 8.82 -13.28
CA GLU A 574 22.28 7.70 -12.50
C GLU A 574 22.23 6.44 -13.34
N ILE A 575 22.69 5.35 -12.72
CA ILE A 575 22.77 4.03 -13.31
C ILE A 575 21.93 3.10 -12.46
N VAL A 576 20.93 2.45 -13.04
CA VAL A 576 20.21 1.37 -12.37
C VAL A 576 21.15 0.17 -12.25
N ILE A 577 21.65 -0.08 -11.05
CA ILE A 577 22.58 -1.20 -10.77
C ILE A 577 21.86 -2.42 -10.22
N GLY A 578 20.68 -2.29 -9.60
CA GLY A 578 19.94 -3.41 -9.02
C GLY A 578 18.44 -3.14 -8.96
N PRO A 579 17.60 -4.17 -8.76
CA PRO A 579 16.18 -4.01 -8.52
C PRO A 579 15.94 -3.56 -7.07
N ASP A 580 14.78 -2.98 -6.81
CA ASP A 580 14.34 -2.63 -5.45
C ASP A 580 14.25 -3.89 -4.56
N PRO A 581 14.45 -3.81 -3.22
CA PRO A 581 14.33 -4.94 -2.32
C PRO A 581 12.98 -5.67 -2.38
N ALA A 582 11.87 -4.99 -2.73
CA ALA A 582 10.58 -5.65 -2.93
C ALA A 582 10.61 -6.54 -4.19
N THR A 583 11.04 -6.00 -5.33
CA THR A 583 11.15 -6.74 -6.60
C THR A 583 12.30 -7.75 -6.67
N LYS A 584 13.22 -7.78 -5.69
CA LYS A 584 14.25 -8.84 -5.61
C LYS A 584 13.66 -10.24 -5.46
N PHE A 585 12.47 -10.36 -4.86
CA PHE A 585 11.88 -11.64 -4.49
C PHE A 585 10.64 -12.01 -5.32
N ASP A 586 9.88 -11.01 -5.78
CA ASP A 586 8.76 -11.21 -6.69
C ASP A 586 9.00 -10.45 -8.02
N PRO A 587 9.60 -11.10 -9.03
CA PRO A 587 9.84 -10.47 -10.31
C PRO A 587 8.56 -10.22 -11.12
N ASP A 588 7.44 -10.84 -10.74
CA ASP A 588 6.14 -10.72 -11.38
C ASP A 588 5.32 -9.54 -10.80
N GLN A 589 5.56 -9.15 -9.54
CA GLN A 589 5.06 -7.90 -8.93
C GLN A 589 5.91 -6.68 -9.27
N GLN A 590 6.26 -6.47 -10.54
CA GLN A 590 6.86 -5.20 -10.95
C GLN A 590 5.80 -4.09 -10.92
N GLU A 591 5.68 -3.40 -9.79
CA GLU A 591 4.93 -2.15 -9.77
C GLU A 591 5.67 -1.07 -10.57
N PRO A 592 4.96 -0.23 -11.36
CA PRO A 592 5.58 0.78 -12.23
C PRO A 592 6.39 1.87 -11.51
N ASP A 593 6.27 1.99 -10.18
CA ASP A 593 6.71 3.14 -9.38
C ASP A 593 7.82 2.81 -8.34
N GLU A 594 8.42 1.61 -8.35
CA GLU A 594 9.46 1.25 -7.37
C GLU A 594 10.83 1.89 -7.63
N SER A 595 11.57 2.25 -6.56
CA SER A 595 12.90 2.89 -6.64
C SER A 595 14.02 1.85 -6.76
N PRO A 596 14.60 1.62 -7.95
CA PRO A 596 15.71 0.70 -8.07
C PRO A 596 16.94 1.18 -7.27
N PHE A 597 17.91 0.29 -7.06
CA PHE A 597 19.24 0.74 -6.65
C PHE A 597 19.87 1.54 -7.79
N LEU A 598 20.09 2.81 -7.53
CA LEU A 598 20.71 3.76 -8.43
C LEU A 598 22.16 3.96 -8.03
N LEU A 599 23.04 4.18 -8.98
CA LEU A 599 24.41 4.62 -8.75
C LEU A 599 24.61 5.95 -9.44
N VAL A 600 24.88 6.98 -8.66
CA VAL A 600 25.12 8.35 -9.14
C VAL A 600 26.63 8.56 -9.28
N PRO A 601 27.17 8.72 -10.50
CA PRO A 601 28.59 9.00 -10.69
C PRO A 601 29.00 10.27 -9.95
N THR A 602 30.11 10.22 -9.21
CA THR A 602 30.68 11.43 -8.61
C THR A 602 31.42 12.25 -9.65
N ALA A 603 31.60 13.55 -9.38
CA ALA A 603 32.42 14.42 -10.23
C ALA A 603 33.85 13.89 -10.40
N GLY A 604 34.38 13.20 -9.38
CA GLY A 604 35.69 12.56 -9.37
C GLY A 604 35.84 11.40 -10.35
N GLY A 605 34.76 10.85 -10.93
CA GLY A 605 34.80 9.82 -11.97
C GLY A 605 35.42 8.47 -11.58
N VAL A 606 36.01 8.33 -10.39
CA VAL A 606 36.56 7.08 -9.87
C VAL A 606 35.47 6.25 -9.19
N GLU A 607 34.54 6.90 -8.51
CA GLU A 607 33.52 6.27 -7.68
C GLU A 607 32.11 6.79 -8.00
N GLY A 608 31.09 6.01 -7.64
CA GLY A 608 29.69 6.44 -7.64
C GLY A 608 29.03 6.24 -6.28
N ILE A 609 27.98 7.00 -6.00
CA ILE A 609 27.17 6.86 -4.79
C ILE A 609 25.97 5.97 -5.10
N VAL A 610 25.89 4.82 -4.43
CA VAL A 610 24.72 3.95 -4.45
C VAL A 610 23.62 4.57 -3.60
N ARG A 611 22.45 4.73 -4.21
CA ARG A 611 21.23 5.23 -3.61
C ARG A 611 20.10 4.21 -3.75
N GLN A 612 19.23 4.19 -2.76
CA GLN A 612 17.92 3.57 -2.84
C GLN A 612 16.94 4.53 -2.16
N GLY A 613 16.19 5.27 -2.96
CA GLY A 613 15.45 6.45 -2.49
C GLY A 613 16.32 7.39 -1.66
N ASP A 614 15.80 7.81 -0.51
CA ASP A 614 16.51 8.61 0.50
C ASP A 614 17.03 7.78 1.68
N ALA A 615 16.78 6.47 1.71
CA ALA A 615 17.10 5.60 2.85
C ALA A 615 18.61 5.29 2.96
N PHE A 616 19.35 5.44 1.87
CA PHE A 616 20.72 4.99 1.77
C PHE A 616 21.51 5.79 0.73
N ALA A 617 22.74 6.19 1.08
CA ALA A 617 23.68 6.86 0.17
C ALA A 617 25.12 6.51 0.56
N LEU A 618 25.72 5.49 -0.07
CA LEU A 618 27.11 5.10 0.18
C LEU A 618 27.94 5.08 -1.11
N PRO A 619 29.25 5.36 -1.05
CA PRO A 619 30.17 5.01 -2.13
C PRO A 619 30.00 3.53 -2.53
N PHE A 620 30.07 3.21 -3.82
CA PHE A 620 29.80 1.85 -4.32
C PHE A 620 30.76 0.81 -3.72
N VAL A 621 32.03 1.15 -3.51
CA VAL A 621 32.95 0.27 -2.78
C VAL A 621 32.53 0.05 -1.32
N ASP A 622 32.04 1.08 -0.63
CA ASP A 622 31.58 0.96 0.75
C ASP A 622 30.27 0.15 0.83
N TYR A 623 29.36 0.34 -0.13
CA TYR A 623 28.16 -0.49 -0.29
C TYR A 623 28.52 -1.97 -0.46
N LEU A 624 29.50 -2.27 -1.32
CA LEU A 624 30.01 -3.62 -1.52
C LEU A 624 30.68 -4.18 -0.25
N ARG A 625 31.47 -3.36 0.45
CA ARG A 625 32.15 -3.75 1.71
C ARG A 625 31.12 -4.11 2.77
N GLN A 626 30.14 -3.24 2.99
CA GLN A 626 29.09 -3.46 3.97
C GLN A 626 28.23 -4.67 3.60
N SER A 627 27.90 -4.84 2.32
CA SER A 627 27.16 -6.02 1.86
C SER A 627 27.94 -7.31 2.15
N MET A 628 29.21 -7.37 1.76
CA MET A 628 30.05 -8.55 1.95
C MET A 628 30.40 -8.82 3.41
N SER A 629 30.63 -7.79 4.22
CA SER A 629 30.85 -7.95 5.66
C SER A 629 29.64 -8.53 6.38
N MET A 630 28.46 -8.45 5.77
CA MET A 630 27.22 -9.07 6.21
C MET A 630 26.89 -10.35 5.41
N GLY A 631 27.88 -10.99 4.78
CA GLY A 631 27.71 -12.24 4.02
C GLY A 631 26.88 -12.08 2.74
N GLY A 632 26.77 -10.87 2.22
CA GLY A 632 25.99 -10.53 1.02
C GLY A 632 24.55 -10.13 1.29
N LEU A 633 24.19 -9.87 2.55
CA LEU A 633 22.84 -9.50 3.00
C LEU A 633 22.89 -8.19 3.79
N LEU A 634 22.54 -7.07 3.16
CA LEU A 634 22.48 -5.80 3.88
C LEU A 634 21.26 -5.79 4.82
N PRO A 635 21.36 -5.30 6.06
CA PRO A 635 20.17 -5.07 6.86
C PRO A 635 19.35 -3.95 6.22
N LYS A 636 18.02 -4.12 6.14
CA LYS A 636 17.13 -3.03 5.71
C LYS A 636 17.22 -1.91 6.75
N THR A 637 17.60 -0.71 6.30
CA THR A 637 17.83 0.45 7.19
C THR A 637 16.54 1.15 7.62
N GLU A 638 15.37 0.63 7.25
CA GLU A 638 14.09 1.22 7.65
C GLU A 638 13.97 1.21 9.18
N GLY A 639 13.97 2.41 9.76
CA GLY A 639 13.93 2.70 11.19
C GLY A 639 12.61 2.33 11.88
N ARG A 640 11.98 1.21 11.52
CA ARG A 640 11.00 0.57 12.39
C ARG A 640 11.79 -0.25 13.42
N PRO A 641 11.91 0.18 14.68
CA PRO A 641 12.31 -0.75 15.72
C PRO A 641 11.33 -1.92 15.67
N THR A 642 11.87 -3.12 15.81
CA THR A 642 11.27 -4.46 15.77
C THR A 642 10.13 -4.71 16.77
N ALA A 643 9.40 -3.68 17.19
CA ALA A 643 8.40 -3.71 18.26
C ALA A 643 7.15 -4.55 17.92
N ASN A 644 6.92 -4.90 16.65
CA ASN A 644 5.77 -5.73 16.24
C ASN A 644 6.18 -7.08 15.64
N PHE A 645 7.43 -7.52 15.82
CA PHE A 645 7.83 -8.85 15.38
C PHE A 645 7.31 -9.91 16.37
N HIS A 646 6.04 -10.30 16.23
CA HIS A 646 5.47 -11.49 16.88
C HIS A 646 5.84 -12.76 16.10
N GLY A 647 7.11 -12.86 15.68
CA GLY A 647 7.65 -14.05 15.06
C GLY A 647 7.55 -15.23 16.02
N SER A 648 7.19 -16.38 15.48
CA SER A 648 7.18 -17.64 16.22
C SER A 648 8.59 -17.96 16.76
N ALA A 649 8.71 -18.82 17.77
CA ALA A 649 10.01 -19.31 18.24
C ALA A 649 10.86 -19.95 17.11
N LEU A 650 10.23 -20.37 16.02
CA LEU A 650 10.88 -20.88 14.82
C LEU A 650 11.67 -19.78 14.08
N ASP A 651 11.18 -18.54 14.07
CA ASP A 651 11.78 -17.42 13.34
C ASP A 651 13.08 -16.94 14.01
N LEU A 652 13.14 -16.99 15.34
CA LEU A 652 14.35 -16.69 16.11
C LEU A 652 15.44 -17.76 15.91
N LEU A 653 15.07 -19.04 15.87
CA LEU A 653 16.02 -20.13 15.61
C LEU A 653 16.61 -20.06 14.19
N HIS A 654 15.81 -19.68 13.19
CA HIS A 654 16.30 -19.43 11.84
C HIS A 654 17.27 -18.24 11.79
N TYR A 655 16.99 -17.17 12.56
CA TYR A 655 17.87 -16.01 12.64
C TYR A 655 19.21 -16.32 13.32
N GLU A 656 19.22 -17.12 14.39
CA GLU A 656 20.46 -17.54 15.07
C GLU A 656 21.30 -18.49 14.20
N ALA A 657 20.67 -19.46 13.51
CA ALA A 657 21.34 -20.34 12.56
C ALA A 657 21.92 -19.54 11.37
N LEU A 658 21.21 -18.52 10.92
CA LEU A 658 21.67 -17.58 9.91
C LEU A 658 22.85 -16.76 10.42
N ALA A 659 22.75 -16.15 11.61
CA ALA A 659 23.82 -15.38 12.22
C ALA A 659 25.10 -16.23 12.39
N GLY A 660 24.97 -17.47 12.86
CA GLY A 660 26.09 -18.41 12.97
C GLY A 660 26.70 -18.76 11.60
N SER A 661 25.86 -18.94 10.57
CA SER A 661 26.31 -19.19 9.20
C SER A 661 26.98 -17.96 8.58
N LEU A 662 26.49 -16.75 8.86
CA LEU A 662 27.06 -15.48 8.41
C LEU A 662 28.39 -15.20 9.09
N GLU A 663 28.52 -15.42 10.40
CA GLU A 663 29.81 -15.27 11.09
C GLU A 663 30.88 -16.21 10.55
N MET A 664 30.50 -17.42 10.17
CA MET A 664 31.40 -18.35 9.49
C MET A 664 31.79 -17.86 8.08
N VAL A 665 30.84 -17.32 7.30
CA VAL A 665 31.16 -16.67 6.02
C VAL A 665 32.17 -15.55 6.21
N LYS A 666 31.95 -14.67 7.21
CA LYS A 666 32.81 -13.51 7.49
C LYS A 666 34.25 -13.89 7.78
N ARG A 667 34.49 -14.97 8.55
CA ARG A 667 35.84 -15.45 8.89
C ARG A 667 36.69 -15.82 7.68
N ASP A 668 36.04 -16.28 6.61
CA ASP A 668 36.71 -16.73 5.40
C ASP A 668 36.83 -15.63 4.34
N LEU A 669 36.35 -14.40 4.58
CA LEU A 669 36.47 -13.31 3.61
C LEU A 669 37.84 -12.63 3.72
N GLU A 670 38.39 -12.24 2.57
CA GLU A 670 39.57 -11.39 2.56
C GLU A 670 39.22 -9.97 3.02
N PRO A 671 40.13 -9.29 3.74
CA PRO A 671 40.01 -7.87 3.99
C PRO A 671 39.77 -7.12 2.67
N PHE A 672 38.69 -6.36 2.65
CA PHE A 672 38.12 -5.67 1.48
C PHE A 672 38.00 -4.18 1.74
#